data_AF-A0A8S9FJA2-F1
#
_entry.id   AF-A0A8S9FJA2-F1
#
_cell.length_a   1.000
_cell.length_b   1.000
_cell.length_c   1.000
_cell.angle_alpha   90.00
_cell.angle_beta   90.00
_cell.angle_gamma   90.00
#
_symmetry.space_group_name_H-M   'P 1'
#
loop_
_entity.id
_entity.type
_entity.pdbx_description
1 polymer ?
#
loop_
_entity_poly.entity_id
_entity_poly.type
_entity_poly.pdbx_seq_one_letter_code
_entity_poly.pdbx_strand_id
1 'polypeptide(L)'
;MSYSTILSHNSSFLSLAKKFTTRGSPLQCTLAMARSAVDETSDSGAFQRTASTFRNFVSRDSDSQFPAESGRYHLYISYACPWASRCISYLKIKGLDDAISFSSVKPIWGRTKETDEHMGWVFPDSDNEVHGAEPDHLNGAKSVRELYEIASPNYTGKYTVPVLWDKKLKTVVNNESAEIIRMFNTEFNHIAGNPDLDLYPSHLQAKIDEANEWIYSGINNGVYRCGFAKKQEPYEEAVQQVYEALDRCEEILGKHRYICGDTLTETDIRLFVTLIRFDEVYAVHFKCNKKLLREYPNLFNYTKDIFQVPGMSSTVNMNHIKQHYYGSHPSINPFGIIPHVETFLKLKNSTQTTPYVDPNLDPVLLVPGIAGSILNAVDHDSGKEERVWVRIFGADHEFRTKMWSRFDPSTGKTITLDANTSIVVPQDRAGLLAIDVLDPDMMVGRESVFYFHEMIVEMLGWGFEEGKTLFGFGFDFRQSNRLQEIMDLFAEKLESVYKASGEKKINVISHSMGGLLVKCFMSLHTDIFEKYVQNWIAIAAPFRGAPGYITSTLLNGMSFVNGWEQNFFVSKWSMHQLLIECPSIYELMCCPYFKWELPPVLELWREKESNDGAGTSGVVLESYRSLESLEVFTKSLSDNKVSYMLSTIFHQMTNAQRLH
;
A
#
# COMPACT_ATOMS: atom_id res chain seq x y z
N MET A 1 -13.20 -51.65 4.18
CA MET A 1 -12.67 -52.97 3.76
C MET A 1 -12.98 -53.17 2.29
N SER A 2 -11.93 -53.48 1.52
CA SER A 2 -11.84 -53.99 0.15
C SER A 2 -13.07 -53.97 -0.77
N TYR A 3 -12.92 -53.37 -1.96
CA TYR A 3 -13.39 -53.97 -3.20
C TYR A 3 -12.41 -53.69 -4.34
N SER A 4 -11.65 -54.72 -4.68
CA SER A 4 -10.82 -54.82 -5.88
C SER A 4 -11.55 -55.66 -6.93
N THR A 5 -11.52 -55.17 -8.17
CA THR A 5 -11.51 -55.91 -9.45
C THR A 5 -12.85 -56.33 -10.05
N ILE A 6 -13.20 -55.71 -11.19
CA ILE A 6 -13.51 -56.37 -12.48
C ILE A 6 -12.96 -55.47 -13.60
N LEU A 7 -12.12 -56.05 -14.46
CA LEU A 7 -11.48 -55.50 -15.66
C LEU A 7 -12.42 -55.58 -16.88
N SER A 8 -12.30 -54.67 -17.83
CA SER A 8 -11.81 -54.98 -19.20
C SER A 8 -11.97 -53.79 -20.19
N HIS A 9 -11.07 -53.75 -21.18
CA HIS A 9 -11.07 -52.96 -22.41
C HIS A 9 -10.48 -51.53 -22.38
N ASN A 10 -9.15 -51.42 -22.55
CA ASN A 10 -8.55 -50.89 -23.78
C ASN A 10 -7.03 -50.78 -23.64
N SER A 11 -6.33 -51.79 -24.16
CA SER A 11 -4.88 -51.84 -24.32
C SER A 11 -4.53 -51.69 -25.79
N SER A 12 -4.24 -50.47 -26.25
CA SER A 12 -3.68 -50.25 -27.60
C SER A 12 -3.03 -48.88 -27.79
N PHE A 13 -2.15 -48.40 -26.89
CA PHE A 13 -1.36 -47.17 -27.17
C PHE A 13 0.10 -47.15 -26.68
N LEU A 14 0.70 -48.30 -26.35
CA LEU A 14 2.07 -48.36 -25.80
C LEU A 14 3.02 -49.34 -26.52
N SER A 15 2.93 -49.52 -27.85
CA SER A 15 3.92 -50.34 -28.59
C SER A 15 4.48 -49.73 -29.88
N LEU A 16 4.33 -48.43 -30.13
CA LEU A 16 4.99 -47.75 -31.25
C LEU A 16 6.23 -46.93 -30.86
N ALA A 17 6.89 -47.29 -29.76
CA ALA A 17 8.15 -46.71 -29.32
C ALA A 17 9.27 -47.77 -29.32
N LYS A 18 9.70 -48.22 -30.51
CA LYS A 18 11.02 -48.85 -30.78
C LYS A 18 11.02 -49.43 -32.21
N LYS A 19 11.42 -48.60 -33.17
CA LYS A 19 12.11 -48.96 -34.43
C LYS A 19 12.00 -47.75 -35.36
N PHE A 20 13.05 -46.96 -35.43
CA PHE A 20 13.56 -46.32 -36.65
C PHE A 20 14.77 -45.47 -36.25
N THR A 21 15.93 -46.11 -36.15
CA THR A 21 17.24 -45.47 -36.29
C THR A 21 17.88 -46.07 -37.55
N THR A 22 17.99 -45.27 -38.61
CA THR A 22 19.25 -44.92 -39.29
C THR A 22 19.02 -44.41 -40.72
N ARG A 23 19.81 -43.38 -41.05
CA ARG A 23 20.20 -42.82 -42.35
C ARG A 23 19.33 -41.74 -42.99
N GLY A 24 19.94 -40.55 -43.00
CA GLY A 24 19.65 -39.42 -43.88
C GLY A 24 20.03 -38.13 -43.15
N SER A 25 21.24 -37.61 -43.37
CA SER A 25 21.55 -36.24 -42.96
C SER A 25 20.88 -35.27 -43.93
N PRO A 26 20.17 -34.25 -43.44
CA PRO A 26 20.13 -32.96 -44.10
C PRO A 26 20.95 -31.97 -43.27
N LEU A 27 21.73 -31.16 -43.97
CA LEU A 27 22.47 -30.02 -43.43
C LEU A 27 21.62 -29.26 -42.40
N GLN A 28 21.96 -29.41 -41.13
CA GLN A 28 21.33 -28.70 -40.03
C GLN A 28 21.89 -27.28 -40.08
N CYS A 29 21.18 -26.40 -40.78
CA CYS A 29 21.32 -24.97 -40.56
C CYS A 29 20.82 -24.73 -39.13
N THR A 30 21.73 -24.73 -38.17
CA THR A 30 21.44 -24.38 -36.77
C THR A 30 21.02 -22.91 -36.75
N LEU A 31 19.71 -22.64 -36.84
CA LEU A 31 19.15 -21.41 -36.30
C LEU A 31 19.56 -21.35 -34.83
N ALA A 32 20.35 -20.35 -34.47
CA ALA A 32 20.71 -20.11 -33.08
C ALA A 32 19.42 -19.87 -32.27
N MET A 33 19.14 -20.74 -31.29
CA MET A 33 18.00 -20.55 -30.40
C MET A 33 18.18 -19.26 -29.58
N ALA A 34 17.12 -18.44 -29.50
CA ALA A 34 17.05 -17.26 -28.65
C ALA A 34 17.28 -17.64 -27.18
N ARG A 35 18.03 -16.82 -26.44
CA ARG A 35 18.47 -17.12 -25.06
C ARG A 35 17.97 -16.09 -24.06
N SER A 36 17.64 -16.55 -22.86
CA SER A 36 17.24 -15.74 -21.71
C SER A 36 18.25 -15.86 -20.56
N ALA A 37 18.07 -15.07 -19.49
CA ALA A 37 18.98 -15.12 -18.34
C ALA A 37 18.90 -16.46 -17.55
N VAL A 38 17.78 -17.19 -17.61
CA VAL A 38 17.65 -18.48 -16.89
C VAL A 38 18.45 -19.61 -17.54
N ASP A 39 18.94 -19.39 -18.75
CA ASP A 39 19.70 -20.36 -19.54
C ASP A 39 21.22 -20.30 -19.24
N GLU A 40 21.65 -19.39 -18.36
CA GLU A 40 23.06 -19.07 -18.09
C GLU A 40 23.67 -19.85 -16.92
N THR A 41 23.29 -21.12 -16.73
CA THR A 41 23.90 -22.01 -15.72
C THR A 41 24.89 -22.97 -16.35
N SER A 42 26.13 -23.03 -15.84
CA SER A 42 27.15 -23.99 -16.26
C SER A 42 26.85 -25.42 -15.78
N ASP A 43 27.58 -26.40 -16.30
CA ASP A 43 27.51 -27.81 -15.86
C ASP A 43 27.84 -27.99 -14.35
N SER A 44 28.66 -27.07 -13.80
CA SER A 44 28.94 -27.03 -12.37
C SER A 44 27.73 -26.59 -11.53
N GLY A 45 26.70 -25.98 -12.14
CA GLY A 45 25.51 -25.46 -11.47
C GLY A 45 25.62 -23.97 -11.09
N ALA A 46 26.69 -23.30 -11.53
CA ALA A 46 26.95 -21.88 -11.27
C ALA A 46 26.36 -20.99 -12.37
N PHE A 47 25.81 -19.84 -11.98
CA PHE A 47 25.33 -18.84 -12.93
C PHE A 47 26.49 -18.00 -13.49
N GLN A 48 26.58 -17.87 -14.82
CA GLN A 48 27.60 -17.10 -15.54
C GLN A 48 26.97 -16.11 -16.53
N ARG A 49 27.05 -14.81 -16.24
CA ARG A 49 26.41 -13.78 -17.07
C ARG A 49 27.20 -13.52 -18.36
N THR A 50 26.54 -13.63 -19.52
CA THR A 50 27.09 -13.23 -20.82
C THR A 50 27.09 -11.71 -20.98
N ALA A 51 28.15 -11.16 -21.60
CA ALA A 51 28.33 -9.73 -21.86
C ALA A 51 27.38 -9.13 -22.91
N SER A 52 27.13 -7.83 -22.81
CA SER A 52 26.36 -7.03 -23.79
C SER A 52 27.11 -6.81 -25.11
N THR A 53 26.37 -6.60 -26.20
CA THR A 53 26.85 -6.72 -27.59
C THR A 53 26.79 -5.44 -28.40
N PHE A 54 25.86 -4.52 -28.12
CA PHE A 54 25.83 -3.18 -28.71
C PHE A 54 26.56 -2.21 -27.78
N ARG A 55 27.67 -1.65 -28.26
CA ARG A 55 28.65 -0.90 -27.45
C ARG A 55 29.07 0.43 -28.09
N ASN A 56 28.22 1.02 -28.93
CA ASN A 56 28.49 2.34 -29.49
C ASN A 56 28.27 3.43 -28.43
N PHE A 57 28.83 4.61 -28.66
CA PHE A 57 28.77 5.74 -27.73
C PHE A 57 28.11 6.95 -28.35
N VAL A 58 27.23 7.59 -27.58
CA VAL A 58 26.84 8.97 -27.80
C VAL A 58 28.03 9.87 -27.44
N SER A 59 28.22 10.96 -28.18
CA SER A 59 29.27 11.95 -27.93
C SER A 59 28.73 13.36 -28.08
N ARG A 60 29.29 14.31 -27.34
CA ARG A 60 29.07 15.76 -27.52
C ARG A 60 29.57 16.30 -28.87
N ASP A 61 30.45 15.57 -29.54
CA ASP A 61 30.93 15.94 -30.86
C ASP A 61 29.78 15.86 -31.87
N SER A 62 29.46 16.98 -32.53
CA SER A 62 28.39 17.05 -33.53
C SER A 62 28.66 16.18 -34.76
N ASP A 63 29.93 15.87 -35.03
CA ASP A 63 30.34 15.03 -36.16
C ASP A 63 30.36 13.53 -35.81
N SER A 64 30.07 13.17 -34.55
CA SER A 64 29.89 11.78 -34.13
C SER A 64 28.77 11.10 -34.92
N GLN A 65 28.88 9.77 -35.11
CA GLN A 65 27.76 8.96 -35.62
C GLN A 65 26.51 9.11 -34.74
N PHE A 66 26.73 9.23 -33.43
CA PHE A 66 25.71 9.43 -32.41
C PHE A 66 26.05 10.72 -31.61
N PRO A 67 25.71 11.91 -32.13
CA PRO A 67 25.87 13.18 -31.44
C PRO A 67 24.75 13.38 -30.39
N ALA A 68 25.08 13.96 -29.24
CA ALA A 68 24.17 14.21 -28.12
C ALA A 68 23.08 15.27 -28.45
N GLU A 69 22.08 14.89 -29.23
CA GLU A 69 21.00 15.76 -29.71
C GLU A 69 19.69 15.56 -28.92
N SER A 70 19.07 16.67 -28.50
CA SER A 70 17.75 16.66 -27.86
C SER A 70 16.69 16.07 -28.80
N GLY A 71 15.87 15.18 -28.27
CA GLY A 71 14.79 14.53 -29.01
C GLY A 71 15.23 13.44 -29.98
N ARG A 72 16.52 13.09 -30.07
CA ARG A 72 17.00 12.02 -30.98
C ARG A 72 16.95 10.61 -30.38
N TYR A 73 17.21 10.49 -29.09
CA TYR A 73 17.35 9.19 -28.44
C TYR A 73 16.07 8.75 -27.75
N HIS A 74 15.96 7.44 -27.56
CA HIS A 74 14.91 6.82 -26.75
C HIS A 74 15.49 5.70 -25.88
N LEU A 75 15.02 5.55 -24.65
CA LEU A 75 15.45 4.52 -23.73
C LEU A 75 14.34 3.50 -23.48
N TYR A 76 14.52 2.26 -23.91
CA TYR A 76 13.62 1.18 -23.52
C TYR A 76 14.08 0.53 -22.22
N ILE A 77 13.18 0.44 -21.25
CA ILE A 77 13.46 -0.10 -19.92
C ILE A 77 12.43 -1.15 -19.50
N SER A 78 12.72 -1.81 -18.38
CA SER A 78 11.69 -2.33 -17.49
C SER A 78 11.98 -1.77 -16.10
N TYR A 79 10.98 -1.24 -15.41
CA TYR A 79 11.12 -0.84 -14.00
C TYR A 79 11.57 -2.00 -13.10
N ALA A 80 11.34 -3.25 -13.50
CA ALA A 80 11.77 -4.41 -12.74
C ALA A 80 13.29 -4.64 -12.81
N CYS A 81 13.91 -4.35 -13.95
CA CYS A 81 15.31 -4.68 -14.21
C CYS A 81 16.25 -3.69 -13.50
N PRO A 82 17.15 -4.13 -12.59
CA PRO A 82 18.06 -3.23 -11.89
C PRO A 82 19.07 -2.56 -12.84
N TRP A 83 19.47 -3.22 -13.92
CA TRP A 83 20.39 -2.64 -14.92
C TRP A 83 19.72 -1.49 -15.69
N ALA A 84 18.45 -1.66 -16.08
CA ALA A 84 17.69 -0.60 -16.72
C ALA A 84 17.32 0.52 -15.74
N SER A 85 17.10 0.18 -14.47
CA SER A 85 16.85 1.14 -13.40
C SER A 85 18.00 2.15 -13.26
N ARG A 86 19.26 1.72 -13.41
CA ARG A 86 20.41 2.65 -13.40
C ARG A 86 20.27 3.75 -14.45
N CYS A 87 19.88 3.36 -15.67
CA CYS A 87 19.77 4.30 -16.79
C CYS A 87 18.62 5.29 -16.58
N ILE A 88 17.44 4.83 -16.14
CA ILE A 88 16.31 5.74 -15.87
C ILE A 88 16.59 6.61 -14.63
N SER A 89 17.32 6.12 -13.63
CA SER A 89 17.82 6.93 -12.51
C SER A 89 18.68 8.08 -13.01
N TYR A 90 19.67 7.80 -13.86
CA TYR A 90 20.50 8.85 -14.48
C TYR A 90 19.69 9.83 -15.31
N LEU A 91 18.79 9.34 -16.15
CA LEU A 91 17.91 10.16 -16.98
C LEU A 91 17.13 11.16 -16.12
N LYS A 92 16.56 10.73 -15.00
CA LYS A 92 15.77 11.59 -14.10
C LYS A 92 16.63 12.53 -13.25
N ILE A 93 17.70 12.07 -12.62
CA ILE A 93 18.52 12.93 -11.73
C ILE A 93 19.37 13.96 -12.49
N LYS A 94 19.70 13.68 -13.75
CA LYS A 94 20.36 14.63 -14.66
C LYS A 94 19.35 15.58 -15.32
N GLY A 95 18.04 15.35 -15.19
CA GLY A 95 17.00 16.15 -15.86
C GLY A 95 17.09 16.03 -17.39
N LEU A 96 17.16 14.81 -17.91
CA LEU A 96 17.25 14.50 -19.34
C LEU A 96 15.91 14.08 -19.94
N ASP A 97 14.83 14.12 -19.19
CA ASP A 97 13.52 13.63 -19.60
C ASP A 97 12.84 14.44 -20.71
N ASP A 98 13.21 15.71 -20.89
CA ASP A 98 12.81 16.50 -22.07
C ASP A 98 13.63 16.14 -23.32
N ALA A 99 14.85 15.63 -23.15
CA ALA A 99 15.79 15.36 -24.24
C ALA A 99 15.76 13.90 -24.72
N ILE A 100 15.52 12.95 -23.82
CA ILE A 100 15.54 11.51 -24.08
C ILE A 100 14.21 10.94 -23.61
N SER A 101 13.36 10.54 -24.55
CA SER A 101 12.12 9.85 -24.18
C SER A 101 12.41 8.42 -23.72
N PHE A 102 11.51 7.80 -22.97
CA PHE A 102 11.65 6.41 -22.54
C PHE A 102 10.30 5.71 -22.55
N SER A 103 10.32 4.37 -22.64
CA SER A 103 9.13 3.53 -22.52
C SER A 103 9.47 2.28 -21.71
N SER A 104 8.51 1.83 -20.88
CA SER A 104 8.66 0.60 -20.09
C SER A 104 7.84 -0.54 -20.69
N VAL A 105 8.48 -1.71 -20.78
CA VAL A 105 7.82 -2.99 -21.15
C VAL A 105 6.97 -3.54 -20.00
N LYS A 106 6.16 -4.57 -20.28
CA LYS A 106 5.44 -5.32 -19.24
C LYS A 106 6.42 -5.92 -18.23
N PRO A 107 6.03 -6.03 -16.94
CA PRO A 107 6.89 -6.62 -15.92
C PRO A 107 7.04 -8.14 -16.07
N ILE A 108 5.98 -8.84 -16.47
CA ILE A 108 6.01 -10.30 -16.65
C ILE A 108 6.51 -10.63 -18.06
N TRP A 109 7.49 -11.53 -18.17
CA TRP A 109 7.95 -12.04 -19.46
C TRP A 109 6.83 -12.73 -20.23
N GLY A 110 6.68 -12.35 -21.50
CA GLY A 110 5.75 -12.93 -22.44
C GLY A 110 6.48 -13.61 -23.59
N ARG A 111 5.72 -14.32 -24.43
CA ARG A 111 6.26 -14.92 -25.64
C ARG A 111 6.68 -13.82 -26.60
N THR A 112 7.93 -13.86 -27.06
CA THR A 112 8.50 -12.80 -27.91
C THR A 112 8.23 -12.99 -29.40
N LYS A 113 7.96 -14.22 -29.83
CA LYS A 113 7.53 -14.57 -31.18
C LYS A 113 6.58 -15.74 -31.16
N GLU A 114 5.60 -15.74 -32.05
CA GLU A 114 4.67 -16.87 -32.18
C GLU A 114 5.34 -18.14 -32.72
N THR A 115 6.45 -17.99 -33.45
CA THR A 115 7.16 -19.07 -34.14
C THR A 115 8.09 -19.88 -33.25
N ASP A 116 8.35 -19.45 -32.02
CA ASP A 116 9.19 -20.17 -31.06
C ASP A 116 8.70 -20.00 -29.61
N GLU A 117 9.34 -20.70 -28.69
CA GLU A 117 8.97 -20.71 -27.27
C GLU A 117 9.72 -19.66 -26.44
N HIS A 118 10.46 -18.75 -27.07
CA HIS A 118 11.27 -17.79 -26.32
C HIS A 118 10.43 -16.78 -25.54
N MET A 119 10.62 -16.76 -24.23
CA MET A 119 9.99 -15.83 -23.30
C MET A 119 10.94 -14.67 -22.97
N GLY A 120 10.42 -13.44 -22.97
CA GLY A 120 11.22 -12.24 -22.72
C GLY A 120 10.37 -10.98 -22.59
N TRP A 121 11.00 -9.82 -22.75
CA TRP A 121 10.36 -8.52 -22.59
C TRP A 121 9.39 -8.21 -23.75
N VAL A 122 8.12 -7.97 -23.40
CA VAL A 122 7.04 -7.68 -24.35
C VAL A 122 6.38 -6.34 -24.02
N PHE A 123 5.91 -5.64 -25.05
CA PHE A 123 5.16 -4.40 -24.91
C PHE A 123 3.67 -4.69 -24.67
N PRO A 124 2.94 -3.81 -23.95
CA PRO A 124 1.48 -3.85 -23.93
C PRO A 124 0.86 -3.48 -25.27
N ASP A 125 -0.35 -3.98 -25.47
CA ASP A 125 -1.15 -3.72 -26.67
C ASP A 125 -1.83 -2.36 -26.62
N SER A 126 -2.01 -1.79 -25.42
CA SER A 126 -2.56 -0.45 -25.21
C SER A 126 -1.98 0.20 -23.95
N ASP A 127 -2.05 1.53 -23.86
CA ASP A 127 -1.55 2.31 -22.73
C ASP A 127 -2.22 1.97 -21.39
N ASN A 128 -3.41 1.35 -21.43
CA ASN A 128 -4.19 1.01 -20.23
C ASN A 128 -4.10 -0.48 -19.84
N GLU A 129 -3.34 -1.31 -20.57
CA GLU A 129 -3.29 -2.74 -20.28
C GLU A 129 -2.53 -3.05 -18.98
N VAL A 130 -1.38 -2.40 -18.78
CA VAL A 130 -0.53 -2.60 -17.59
C VAL A 130 -0.03 -1.23 -17.13
N HIS A 131 -0.50 -0.79 -15.96
CA HIS A 131 -0.13 0.52 -15.40
C HIS A 131 1.40 0.67 -15.28
N GLY A 132 1.95 1.73 -15.90
CA GLY A 132 3.39 2.00 -15.93
C GLY A 132 4.18 1.24 -16.99
N ALA A 133 3.51 0.52 -17.90
CA ALA A 133 4.08 0.03 -19.14
C ALA A 133 3.32 0.64 -20.33
N GLU A 134 4.01 0.82 -21.46
CA GLU A 134 3.46 1.53 -22.62
C GLU A 134 3.78 0.76 -23.91
N PRO A 135 2.88 0.76 -24.91
CA PRO A 135 3.18 0.24 -26.24
C PRO A 135 4.42 0.91 -26.84
N ASP A 136 5.12 0.21 -27.73
CA ASP A 136 6.19 0.86 -28.50
C ASP A 136 5.59 1.79 -29.57
N HIS A 137 5.40 3.05 -29.20
CA HIS A 137 4.89 4.10 -30.09
C HIS A 137 5.89 4.50 -31.19
N LEU A 138 7.16 4.07 -31.12
CA LEU A 138 8.20 4.45 -32.07
C LEU A 138 8.34 3.50 -33.25
N ASN A 139 8.45 2.19 -32.99
CA ASN A 139 8.63 1.19 -34.05
C ASN A 139 7.42 0.26 -34.19
N GLY A 140 6.45 0.33 -33.29
CA GLY A 140 5.33 -0.61 -33.25
C GLY A 140 5.75 -2.03 -32.85
N ALA A 141 6.92 -2.19 -32.22
CA ALA A 141 7.43 -3.49 -31.81
C ALA A 141 6.52 -4.12 -30.74
N LYS A 142 6.28 -5.43 -30.83
CA LYS A 142 5.55 -6.20 -29.81
C LYS A 142 6.46 -6.75 -28.73
N SER A 143 7.76 -6.86 -29.02
CA SER A 143 8.76 -7.32 -28.06
C SER A 143 10.09 -6.56 -28.19
N VAL A 144 10.89 -6.57 -27.12
CA VAL A 144 12.27 -6.04 -27.18
C VAL A 144 13.10 -6.82 -28.20
N ARG A 145 12.80 -8.10 -28.41
CA ARG A 145 13.45 -8.92 -29.43
C ARG A 145 13.34 -8.30 -30.82
N GLU A 146 12.16 -7.81 -31.19
CA GLU A 146 11.97 -7.15 -32.49
C GLU A 146 12.85 -5.90 -32.63
N LEU A 147 13.09 -5.13 -31.57
CA LEU A 147 14.00 -3.98 -31.62
C LEU A 147 15.44 -4.39 -32.00
N TYR A 148 15.92 -5.49 -31.43
CA TYR A 148 17.25 -6.03 -31.77
C TYR A 148 17.29 -6.56 -33.19
N GLU A 149 16.21 -7.18 -33.68
CA GLU A 149 16.11 -7.70 -35.04
C GLU A 149 15.99 -6.57 -36.07
N ILE A 150 15.33 -5.46 -35.74
CA ILE A 150 15.34 -4.22 -36.54
C ILE A 150 16.77 -3.68 -36.64
N ALA A 151 17.49 -3.62 -35.52
CA ALA A 151 18.86 -3.09 -35.50
C ALA A 151 19.87 -4.04 -36.16
N SER A 152 19.68 -5.35 -36.07
CA SER A 152 20.54 -6.38 -36.63
C SER A 152 19.75 -7.67 -36.93
N PRO A 153 19.37 -7.93 -38.19
CA PRO A 153 18.54 -9.09 -38.56
C PRO A 153 19.15 -10.46 -38.24
N ASN A 154 20.47 -10.53 -38.08
CA ASN A 154 21.22 -11.75 -37.76
C ASN A 154 21.69 -11.79 -36.29
N TYR A 155 21.02 -11.04 -35.40
CA TYR A 155 21.37 -11.02 -33.98
C TYR A 155 21.11 -12.38 -33.32
N THR A 156 22.11 -12.89 -32.60
CA THR A 156 22.07 -14.20 -31.93
C THR A 156 22.30 -14.11 -30.42
N GLY A 157 22.34 -12.89 -29.88
CA GLY A 157 22.55 -12.64 -28.44
C GLY A 157 21.25 -12.63 -27.62
N LYS A 158 21.33 -12.04 -26.43
CA LYS A 158 20.19 -11.90 -25.51
C LYS A 158 19.44 -10.61 -25.78
N TYR A 159 18.12 -10.66 -25.70
CA TYR A 159 17.24 -9.50 -25.88
C TYR A 159 17.02 -8.77 -24.55
N THR A 160 18.02 -8.01 -24.11
CA THR A 160 18.04 -7.37 -22.79
C THR A 160 17.53 -5.93 -22.80
N VAL A 161 17.04 -5.48 -21.64
CA VAL A 161 16.92 -4.06 -21.29
C VAL A 161 18.04 -3.69 -20.30
N PRO A 162 18.57 -2.45 -20.30
CA PRO A 162 18.14 -1.29 -21.09
C PRO A 162 18.53 -1.38 -22.57
N VAL A 163 17.84 -0.61 -23.41
CA VAL A 163 18.22 -0.36 -24.82
C VAL A 163 18.23 1.14 -25.05
N LEU A 164 19.41 1.71 -25.32
CA LEU A 164 19.51 3.08 -25.83
C LEU A 164 19.36 3.04 -27.35
N TRP A 165 18.26 3.61 -27.85
CA TRP A 165 17.84 3.58 -29.23
C TRP A 165 18.07 4.92 -29.92
N ASP A 166 18.60 4.91 -31.14
CA ASP A 166 18.65 6.08 -32.02
C ASP A 166 17.43 6.10 -32.94
N LYS A 167 16.55 7.08 -32.78
CA LYS A 167 15.35 7.23 -33.61
C LYS A 167 15.66 7.59 -35.06
N LYS A 168 16.79 8.25 -35.31
CA LYS A 168 17.21 8.70 -36.64
C LYS A 168 17.75 7.54 -37.47
N LEU A 169 18.66 6.76 -36.89
CA LEU A 169 19.29 5.61 -37.55
C LEU A 169 18.51 4.31 -37.37
N LYS A 170 17.46 4.30 -36.54
CA LYS A 170 16.64 3.12 -36.20
C LYS A 170 17.49 1.92 -35.79
N THR A 171 18.40 2.15 -34.85
CA THR A 171 19.33 1.13 -34.38
C THR A 171 19.58 1.25 -32.88
N VAL A 172 20.08 0.17 -32.29
CA VAL A 172 20.55 0.15 -30.90
C VAL A 172 21.92 0.82 -30.85
N VAL A 173 22.03 1.91 -30.09
CA VAL A 173 23.31 2.55 -29.79
C VAL A 173 24.09 1.69 -28.81
N ASN A 174 23.48 1.39 -27.66
CA ASN A 174 24.14 0.70 -26.56
C ASN A 174 23.12 -0.09 -25.72
N ASN A 175 23.51 -1.28 -25.24
CA ASN A 175 22.73 -2.11 -24.32
C ASN A 175 23.51 -2.52 -23.06
N GLU A 176 24.58 -1.81 -22.73
CA GLU A 176 25.38 -1.93 -21.51
C GLU A 176 25.04 -0.77 -20.55
N SER A 177 24.35 -1.10 -19.46
CA SER A 177 23.91 -0.10 -18.47
C SER A 177 25.05 0.75 -17.90
N ALA A 178 26.23 0.15 -17.68
CA ALA A 178 27.38 0.86 -17.10
C ALA A 178 27.96 1.91 -18.05
N GLU A 179 27.86 1.72 -19.38
CA GLU A 179 28.30 2.71 -20.35
C GLU A 179 27.23 3.77 -20.59
N ILE A 180 25.95 3.37 -20.63
CA ILE A 180 24.82 4.29 -20.82
C ILE A 180 24.81 5.36 -19.74
N ILE A 181 24.99 4.98 -18.47
CA ILE A 181 25.02 5.96 -17.38
C ILE A 181 26.20 6.94 -17.50
N ARG A 182 27.37 6.50 -17.99
CA ARG A 182 28.54 7.37 -18.21
C ARG A 182 28.28 8.38 -19.33
N MET A 183 27.60 7.96 -20.40
CA MET A 183 27.16 8.86 -21.47
C MET A 183 26.16 9.89 -20.95
N PHE A 184 25.16 9.48 -20.18
CA PHE A 184 24.19 10.39 -19.57
C PHE A 184 24.83 11.35 -18.55
N ASN A 185 25.90 10.92 -17.87
CA ASN A 185 26.62 11.75 -16.91
C ASN A 185 27.27 12.99 -17.55
N THR A 186 27.77 12.87 -18.78
CA THR A 186 28.70 13.87 -19.35
C THR A 186 28.36 14.37 -20.75
N GLU A 187 27.90 13.51 -21.65
CA GLU A 187 27.78 13.86 -23.09
C GLU A 187 26.60 14.81 -23.35
N PHE A 188 25.55 14.70 -22.52
CA PHE A 188 24.35 15.51 -22.62
C PHE A 188 24.35 16.76 -21.70
N ASN A 189 25.46 17.09 -21.04
CA ASN A 189 25.49 18.21 -20.08
C ASN A 189 25.04 19.55 -20.68
N HIS A 190 25.23 19.78 -21.98
CA HIS A 190 24.79 21.02 -22.62
C HIS A 190 23.26 21.16 -22.81
N ILE A 191 22.49 20.08 -22.59
CA ILE A 191 21.01 20.07 -22.64
C ILE A 191 20.35 19.53 -21.36
N ALA A 192 21.14 19.06 -20.39
CA ALA A 192 20.64 18.50 -19.14
C ALA A 192 20.06 19.59 -18.21
N GLY A 193 18.95 19.29 -17.52
CA GLY A 193 18.40 20.17 -16.49
C GLY A 193 19.25 20.26 -15.23
N ASN A 194 20.16 19.30 -15.01
CA ASN A 194 21.14 19.29 -13.93
C ASN A 194 22.55 18.99 -14.48
N PRO A 195 23.16 19.95 -15.20
CA PRO A 195 24.41 19.73 -15.93
C PRO A 195 25.62 19.58 -15.00
N ASP A 196 25.58 20.23 -13.83
CA ASP A 196 26.69 20.27 -12.86
C ASP A 196 26.79 19.01 -11.99
N LEU A 197 25.73 18.17 -11.94
CA LEU A 197 25.78 16.89 -11.24
C LEU A 197 26.71 15.93 -11.98
N ASP A 198 27.89 15.68 -11.41
CA ASP A 198 28.86 14.70 -11.89
C ASP A 198 28.96 13.52 -10.91
N LEU A 199 28.48 12.35 -11.36
CA LEU A 199 28.50 11.11 -10.60
C LEU A 199 29.78 10.28 -10.84
N TYR A 200 30.72 10.80 -11.63
CA TYR A 200 32.05 10.22 -11.84
C TYR A 200 33.18 11.27 -11.85
N PRO A 201 33.29 12.06 -10.77
CA PRO A 201 34.26 13.13 -10.75
C PRO A 201 35.68 12.58 -10.75
N SER A 202 36.58 13.26 -11.47
CA SER A 202 37.96 12.82 -11.74
C SER A 202 38.73 12.40 -10.48
N HIS A 203 38.55 13.12 -9.37
CA HIS A 203 39.24 12.86 -8.11
C HIS A 203 38.74 11.62 -7.35
N LEU A 204 37.60 11.03 -7.72
CA LEU A 204 37.06 9.80 -7.11
C LEU A 204 37.10 8.58 -8.03
N GLN A 205 37.53 8.71 -9.30
CA GLN A 205 37.39 7.65 -10.30
C GLN A 205 38.01 6.32 -9.86
N ALA A 206 39.25 6.34 -9.38
CA ALA A 206 39.93 5.12 -8.91
C ALA A 206 39.17 4.42 -7.77
N LYS A 207 38.60 5.19 -6.83
CA LYS A 207 37.82 4.66 -5.71
C LYS A 207 36.46 4.13 -6.19
N ILE A 208 35.82 4.82 -7.12
CA ILE A 208 34.55 4.41 -7.75
C ILE A 208 34.73 3.10 -8.50
N ASP A 209 35.79 2.97 -9.30
CA ASP A 209 36.03 1.78 -10.12
C ASP A 209 36.39 0.57 -9.25
N GLU A 210 37.22 0.76 -8.21
CA GLU A 210 37.45 -0.28 -7.19
C GLU A 210 36.14 -0.68 -6.51
N ALA A 211 35.34 0.28 -6.08
CA ALA A 211 34.08 0.02 -5.37
C ALA A 211 33.06 -0.73 -6.22
N ASN A 212 32.93 -0.32 -7.48
CA ASN A 212 32.03 -0.92 -8.44
C ASN A 212 32.34 -2.38 -8.73
N GLU A 213 33.61 -2.79 -8.71
CA GLU A 213 34.03 -4.16 -9.01
C GLU A 213 33.55 -5.14 -7.92
N TRP A 214 33.82 -4.83 -6.65
CA TRP A 214 33.38 -5.70 -5.55
C TRP A 214 31.88 -5.60 -5.29
N ILE A 215 31.25 -4.44 -5.53
CA ILE A 215 29.78 -4.32 -5.46
C ILE A 215 29.11 -5.12 -6.58
N TYR A 216 29.64 -5.08 -7.80
CA TYR A 216 29.09 -5.85 -8.91
C TYR A 216 29.19 -7.36 -8.66
N SER A 217 30.39 -7.84 -8.34
CA SER A 217 30.64 -9.27 -8.13
C SER A 217 29.96 -9.82 -6.88
N GLY A 218 30.06 -9.10 -5.75
CA GLY A 218 29.55 -9.51 -4.46
C GLY A 218 28.06 -9.26 -4.26
N ILE A 219 27.50 -8.15 -4.78
CA ILE A 219 26.12 -7.74 -4.48
C ILE A 219 25.24 -7.78 -5.73
N ASN A 220 25.52 -6.96 -6.75
CA ASN A 220 24.61 -6.79 -7.88
C ASN A 220 24.40 -8.09 -8.67
N ASN A 221 25.49 -8.80 -8.98
CA ASN A 221 25.44 -10.10 -9.62
C ASN A 221 25.41 -11.25 -8.60
N GLY A 222 25.89 -11.02 -7.37
CA GLY A 222 25.87 -11.99 -6.28
C GLY A 222 24.47 -12.53 -5.98
N VAL A 223 23.47 -11.65 -5.86
CA VAL A 223 22.08 -12.09 -5.61
C VAL A 223 21.52 -12.97 -6.74
N TYR A 224 21.92 -12.74 -7.99
CA TYR A 224 21.53 -13.61 -9.12
C TYR A 224 22.27 -14.94 -9.08
N ARG A 225 23.55 -14.96 -8.66
CA ARG A 225 24.30 -16.20 -8.44
C ARG A 225 23.64 -17.05 -7.36
N CYS A 226 23.10 -16.46 -6.29
CA CYS A 226 22.28 -17.17 -5.31
C CYS A 226 21.00 -17.72 -5.95
N GLY A 227 20.22 -16.85 -6.59
CA GLY A 227 18.89 -17.20 -7.09
C GLY A 227 18.88 -18.27 -8.18
N PHE A 228 19.89 -18.28 -9.04
CA PHE A 228 19.98 -19.20 -10.17
C PHE A 228 20.93 -20.39 -9.95
N ALA A 229 21.54 -20.51 -8.76
CA ALA A 229 22.31 -21.70 -8.42
C ALA A 229 21.42 -22.96 -8.46
N LYS A 230 21.89 -24.00 -9.14
CA LYS A 230 21.19 -25.31 -9.25
C LYS A 230 21.71 -26.36 -8.27
N LYS A 231 22.70 -26.02 -7.45
CA LYS A 231 23.33 -26.89 -6.44
C LYS A 231 23.58 -26.10 -5.15
N GLN A 232 23.61 -26.81 -4.02
CA GLN A 232 23.77 -26.22 -2.69
C GLN A 232 25.10 -25.48 -2.52
N GLU A 233 26.23 -26.09 -2.90
CA GLU A 233 27.56 -25.49 -2.72
C GLU A 233 27.76 -24.16 -3.48
N PRO A 234 27.43 -24.04 -4.79
CA PRO A 234 27.44 -22.74 -5.47
C PRO A 234 26.51 -21.70 -4.87
N TYR A 235 25.38 -22.11 -4.30
CA TYR A 235 24.46 -21.21 -3.60
C TYR A 235 25.10 -20.69 -2.29
N GLU A 236 25.68 -21.58 -1.49
CA GLU A 236 26.34 -21.25 -0.21
C GLU A 236 27.52 -20.30 -0.41
N GLU A 237 28.35 -20.55 -1.41
CA GLU A 237 29.47 -19.66 -1.77
C GLU A 237 28.96 -18.27 -2.18
N ALA A 238 27.96 -18.21 -3.05
CA ALA A 238 27.41 -16.95 -3.54
C ALA A 238 26.73 -16.15 -2.41
N VAL A 239 25.94 -16.81 -1.56
CA VAL A 239 25.22 -16.12 -0.48
C VAL A 239 26.21 -15.64 0.58
N GLN A 240 27.26 -16.40 0.89
CA GLN A 240 28.32 -15.93 1.78
C GLN A 240 28.96 -14.63 1.26
N GLN A 241 29.33 -14.58 -0.02
CA GLN A 241 29.93 -13.38 -0.65
C GLN A 241 28.98 -12.17 -0.65
N VAL A 242 27.68 -12.39 -0.86
CA VAL A 242 26.67 -11.31 -0.77
C VAL A 242 26.69 -10.68 0.62
N TYR A 243 26.66 -11.50 1.66
CA TYR A 243 26.59 -11.01 3.03
C TYR A 243 27.91 -10.36 3.50
N GLU A 244 29.07 -10.91 3.11
CA GLU A 244 30.37 -10.28 3.36
C GLU A 244 30.47 -8.89 2.69
N ALA A 245 29.95 -8.74 1.48
CA ALA A 245 29.93 -7.46 0.78
C ALA A 245 28.91 -6.46 1.38
N LEU A 246 27.75 -6.93 1.85
CA LEU A 246 26.78 -6.09 2.58
C LEU A 246 27.35 -5.63 3.93
N ASP A 247 28.01 -6.51 4.68
CA ASP A 247 28.69 -6.17 5.94
C ASP A 247 29.78 -5.11 5.70
N ARG A 248 30.55 -5.23 4.61
CA ARG A 248 31.52 -4.21 4.18
C ARG A 248 30.84 -2.86 3.89
N CYS A 249 29.70 -2.86 3.19
CA CYS A 249 28.95 -1.62 2.94
C CYS A 249 28.47 -0.99 4.24
N GLU A 250 27.93 -1.78 5.16
CA GLU A 250 27.43 -1.32 6.45
C GLU A 250 28.53 -0.63 7.27
N GLU A 251 29.75 -1.18 7.26
CA GLU A 251 30.90 -0.57 7.93
C GLU A 251 31.32 0.77 7.30
N ILE A 252 31.38 0.82 5.96
CA ILE A 252 31.71 2.06 5.22
C ILE A 252 30.68 3.15 5.51
N LEU A 253 29.39 2.80 5.44
CA LEU A 253 28.26 3.73 5.64
C LEU A 253 28.09 4.15 7.11
N GLY A 254 28.74 3.48 8.05
CA GLY A 254 28.87 3.93 9.43
C GLY A 254 29.88 5.07 9.62
N LYS A 255 30.73 5.34 8.61
CA LYS A 255 31.81 6.34 8.66
C LYS A 255 31.61 7.47 7.65
N HIS A 256 30.96 7.18 6.53
CA HIS A 256 30.76 8.11 5.42
C HIS A 256 29.30 8.07 4.97
N ARG A 257 28.80 9.18 4.42
CA ARG A 257 27.41 9.24 3.92
C ARG A 257 27.17 8.31 2.73
N TYR A 258 28.17 8.16 1.85
CA TYR A 258 28.11 7.37 0.62
C TYR A 258 29.31 6.40 0.53
N ILE A 259 29.26 5.44 -0.39
CA ILE A 259 30.30 4.38 -0.50
C ILE A 259 31.67 4.97 -0.80
N CYS A 260 31.73 6.00 -1.65
CA CYS A 260 32.98 6.63 -2.07
C CYS A 260 33.38 7.84 -1.22
N GLY A 261 32.68 8.15 -0.12
CA GLY A 261 32.95 9.30 0.75
C GLY A 261 31.68 10.09 1.03
N ASP A 262 31.75 11.41 0.99
CA ASP A 262 30.62 12.28 1.35
C ASP A 262 29.91 12.91 0.13
N THR A 263 30.23 12.45 -1.08
CA THR A 263 29.59 12.87 -2.33
C THR A 263 28.90 11.68 -2.99
N LEU A 264 27.69 11.89 -3.52
CA LEU A 264 26.95 10.89 -4.27
C LEU A 264 27.69 10.57 -5.58
N THR A 265 27.88 9.29 -5.87
CA THR A 265 28.60 8.80 -7.07
C THR A 265 27.79 7.74 -7.80
N GLU A 266 28.30 7.30 -8.95
CA GLU A 266 27.66 6.21 -9.68
C GLU A 266 27.63 4.90 -8.92
N THR A 267 28.61 4.68 -8.03
CA THR A 267 28.67 3.50 -7.17
C THR A 267 27.41 3.41 -6.34
N ASP A 268 26.93 4.55 -5.86
CA ASP A 268 25.78 4.61 -4.99
C ASP A 268 24.49 4.25 -5.73
N ILE A 269 24.33 4.74 -6.96
CA ILE A 269 23.22 4.38 -7.84
C ILE A 269 23.26 2.89 -8.22
N ARG A 270 24.44 2.36 -8.53
CA ARG A 270 24.64 0.94 -8.89
C ARG A 270 24.34 0.01 -7.73
N LEU A 271 24.63 0.42 -6.50
CA LEU A 271 24.29 -0.32 -5.29
C LEU A 271 22.80 -0.21 -4.97
N PHE A 272 22.24 1.00 -4.99
CA PHE A 272 20.85 1.30 -4.66
C PHE A 272 19.85 0.43 -5.41
N VAL A 273 20.03 0.25 -6.73
CA VAL A 273 19.11 -0.56 -7.55
C VAL A 273 19.05 -2.04 -7.11
N THR A 274 20.06 -2.54 -6.42
CA THR A 274 20.02 -3.87 -5.80
C THR A 274 19.40 -3.79 -4.40
N LEU A 275 19.79 -2.83 -3.56
CA LEU A 275 19.27 -2.70 -2.20
C LEU A 275 17.75 -2.52 -2.16
N ILE A 276 17.21 -1.64 -3.03
CA ILE A 276 15.77 -1.36 -3.12
C ILE A 276 14.92 -2.62 -3.41
N ARG A 277 15.52 -3.66 -4.00
CA ARG A 277 14.87 -4.93 -4.36
C ARG A 277 15.13 -6.04 -3.33
N PHE A 278 15.98 -5.79 -2.32
CA PHE A 278 16.54 -6.85 -1.49
C PHE A 278 15.47 -7.55 -0.64
N ASP A 279 14.79 -6.81 0.22
CA ASP A 279 13.76 -7.38 1.12
C ASP A 279 12.52 -7.85 0.35
N GLU A 280 12.14 -7.12 -0.70
CA GLU A 280 10.90 -7.33 -1.45
C GLU A 280 10.99 -8.50 -2.44
N VAL A 281 12.21 -8.86 -2.85
CA VAL A 281 12.45 -9.91 -3.85
C VAL A 281 13.57 -10.85 -3.40
N TYR A 282 14.80 -10.35 -3.27
CA TYR A 282 15.98 -11.23 -3.20
C TYR A 282 16.02 -12.09 -1.94
N ALA A 283 15.52 -11.58 -0.81
CA ALA A 283 15.45 -12.31 0.43
C ALA A 283 14.65 -13.61 0.27
N VAL A 284 13.49 -13.55 -0.38
CA VAL A 284 12.61 -14.73 -0.55
C VAL A 284 12.88 -15.45 -1.87
N HIS A 285 12.79 -14.73 -2.99
CA HIS A 285 12.86 -15.32 -4.33
C HIS A 285 14.23 -15.91 -4.62
N PHE A 286 15.30 -15.20 -4.26
CA PHE A 286 16.69 -15.64 -4.44
C PHE A 286 17.31 -16.25 -3.17
N LYS A 287 16.52 -16.41 -2.10
CA LYS A 287 16.93 -17.01 -0.83
C LYS A 287 18.08 -16.27 -0.15
N CYS A 288 18.31 -15.00 -0.46
CA CYS A 288 19.31 -14.18 0.23
C CYS A 288 18.79 -13.75 1.62
N ASN A 289 18.54 -14.68 2.54
CA ASN A 289 17.74 -14.47 3.77
C ASN A 289 18.47 -14.64 5.10
N LYS A 290 19.82 -14.61 5.14
CA LYS A 290 20.58 -14.60 6.40
C LYS A 290 20.25 -13.39 7.28
N LYS A 291 20.04 -12.21 6.69
CA LYS A 291 19.67 -10.96 7.38
C LYS A 291 19.01 -10.00 6.37
N LEU A 292 17.84 -9.46 6.70
CA LEU A 292 17.13 -8.50 5.85
C LEU A 292 17.85 -7.15 5.80
N LEU A 293 17.68 -6.41 4.71
CA LEU A 293 18.24 -5.08 4.53
C LEU A 293 17.79 -4.12 5.64
N ARG A 294 16.53 -4.21 6.06
CA ARG A 294 15.98 -3.39 7.16
C ARG A 294 16.69 -3.58 8.51
N GLU A 295 17.42 -4.69 8.67
CA GLU A 295 18.17 -5.02 9.89
C GLU A 295 19.61 -4.46 9.85
N TYR A 296 20.00 -3.82 8.75
CA TYR A 296 21.25 -3.06 8.62
C TYR A 296 20.95 -1.56 8.76
N PRO A 297 21.20 -0.93 9.92
CA PRO A 297 20.79 0.45 10.16
C PRO A 297 21.41 1.44 9.16
N ASN A 298 22.69 1.31 8.81
CA ASN A 298 23.33 2.26 7.89
C ASN A 298 22.85 2.02 6.46
N LEU A 299 22.88 0.78 5.96
CA LEU A 299 22.39 0.41 4.62
C LEU A 299 20.91 0.76 4.41
N PHE A 300 20.06 0.54 5.41
CA PHE A 300 18.64 0.87 5.32
C PHE A 300 18.43 2.39 5.25
N ASN A 301 19.13 3.17 6.08
CA ASN A 301 19.08 4.64 6.02
C ASN A 301 19.68 5.19 4.74
N TYR A 302 20.79 4.64 4.27
CA TYR A 302 21.42 4.95 2.98
C TYR A 302 20.48 4.68 1.80
N THR A 303 19.76 3.56 1.82
CA THR A 303 18.78 3.23 0.76
C THR A 303 17.65 4.25 0.74
N LYS A 304 17.18 4.71 1.92
CA LYS A 304 16.19 5.79 2.03
C LYS A 304 16.74 7.15 1.55
N ASP A 305 17.98 7.49 1.90
CA ASP A 305 18.64 8.73 1.47
C ASP A 305 18.72 8.79 -0.06
N ILE A 306 19.17 7.72 -0.72
CA ILE A 306 19.21 7.68 -2.19
C ILE A 306 17.80 7.72 -2.80
N PHE A 307 16.84 7.00 -2.23
CA PHE A 307 15.45 7.05 -2.71
C PHE A 307 14.85 8.46 -2.66
N GLN A 308 15.29 9.28 -1.71
CA GLN A 308 14.86 10.67 -1.50
C GLN A 308 15.60 11.69 -2.40
N VAL A 309 16.64 11.29 -3.12
CA VAL A 309 17.29 12.16 -4.11
C VAL A 309 16.23 12.62 -5.13
N PRO A 310 16.11 13.93 -5.41
CA PRO A 310 15.12 14.45 -6.35
C PRO A 310 15.13 13.70 -7.69
N GLY A 311 13.96 13.21 -8.10
CA GLY A 311 13.79 12.39 -9.30
C GLY A 311 13.95 10.87 -9.10
N MET A 312 14.66 10.41 -8.06
CA MET A 312 14.95 8.99 -7.86
C MET A 312 13.70 8.15 -7.58
N SER A 313 12.79 8.62 -6.72
CA SER A 313 11.59 7.87 -6.34
C SER A 313 10.70 7.49 -7.53
N SER A 314 10.65 8.35 -8.56
CA SER A 314 9.90 8.10 -9.81
C SER A 314 10.44 6.92 -10.64
N THR A 315 11.66 6.46 -10.34
CA THR A 315 12.36 5.39 -11.06
C THR A 315 12.06 4.00 -10.48
N VAL A 316 11.31 3.94 -9.37
CA VAL A 316 11.01 2.71 -8.63
C VAL A 316 9.52 2.40 -8.74
N ASN A 317 9.18 1.35 -9.48
CA ASN A 317 7.85 0.75 -9.48
C ASN A 317 7.90 -0.62 -8.81
N MET A 318 7.56 -0.67 -7.51
CA MET A 318 7.68 -1.90 -6.72
C MET A 318 6.74 -3.02 -7.20
N ASN A 319 5.57 -2.65 -7.72
CA ASN A 319 4.64 -3.64 -8.30
C ASN A 319 5.29 -4.33 -9.51
N HIS A 320 5.86 -3.56 -10.44
CA HIS A 320 6.59 -4.12 -11.59
C HIS A 320 7.76 -5.00 -11.17
N ILE A 321 8.54 -4.55 -10.18
CA ILE A 321 9.64 -5.32 -9.59
C ILE A 321 9.13 -6.68 -9.12
N LYS A 322 8.16 -6.73 -8.21
CA LYS A 322 7.67 -7.99 -7.64
C LYS A 322 7.03 -8.89 -8.71
N GLN A 323 6.15 -8.33 -9.56
CA GLN A 323 5.50 -9.08 -10.63
C GLN A 323 6.52 -9.75 -11.56
N HIS A 324 7.57 -9.03 -11.94
CA HIS A 324 8.61 -9.59 -12.80
C HIS A 324 9.30 -10.78 -12.16
N TYR A 325 9.89 -10.61 -10.97
CA TYR A 325 10.74 -11.65 -10.39
C TYR A 325 9.94 -12.90 -10.04
N TYR A 326 8.78 -12.74 -9.41
CA TYR A 326 7.95 -13.88 -9.00
C TYR A 326 7.21 -14.51 -10.18
N GLY A 327 6.81 -13.74 -11.20
CA GLY A 327 6.03 -14.22 -12.34
C GLY A 327 6.84 -14.71 -13.55
N SER A 328 8.09 -14.26 -13.72
CA SER A 328 8.90 -14.56 -14.94
C SER A 328 9.90 -15.69 -14.76
N HIS A 329 10.06 -16.22 -13.55
CA HIS A 329 11.04 -17.28 -13.23
C HIS A 329 10.37 -18.57 -12.75
N PRO A 330 9.61 -19.28 -13.62
CA PRO A 330 8.89 -20.50 -13.23
C PRO A 330 9.82 -21.63 -12.77
N SER A 331 11.10 -21.61 -13.14
CA SER A 331 12.12 -22.55 -12.63
C SER A 331 12.42 -22.37 -11.15
N ILE A 332 12.17 -21.18 -10.57
CA ILE A 332 12.36 -20.87 -9.15
C ILE A 332 11.02 -20.87 -8.42
N ASN A 333 9.99 -20.26 -9.02
CA ASN A 333 8.65 -20.10 -8.47
C ASN A 333 7.60 -20.66 -9.45
N PRO A 334 7.33 -21.97 -9.44
CA PRO A 334 6.53 -22.64 -10.48
C PRO A 334 5.11 -22.10 -10.66
N PHE A 335 4.50 -21.60 -9.58
CA PHE A 335 3.12 -21.11 -9.60
C PHE A 335 3.01 -19.60 -9.81
N GLY A 336 4.13 -18.87 -9.90
CA GLY A 336 4.10 -17.43 -10.11
C GLY A 336 3.50 -16.62 -8.97
N ILE A 337 3.32 -17.20 -7.77
CA ILE A 337 2.69 -16.53 -6.64
C ILE A 337 3.59 -15.38 -6.15
N ILE A 338 3.01 -14.20 -5.98
CA ILE A 338 3.68 -12.98 -5.52
C ILE A 338 3.40 -12.80 -4.03
N PRO A 339 4.41 -12.74 -3.16
CA PRO A 339 4.22 -12.49 -1.73
C PRO A 339 3.59 -11.11 -1.46
N HIS A 340 2.69 -11.04 -0.48
CA HIS A 340 2.01 -9.80 -0.07
C HIS A 340 2.91 -8.84 0.75
N VAL A 341 4.13 -9.23 1.12
CA VAL A 341 5.02 -8.36 1.91
C VAL A 341 5.25 -7.04 1.16
N GLU A 342 4.85 -5.92 1.75
CA GLU A 342 5.06 -4.56 1.22
C GLU A 342 5.72 -3.72 2.32
N THR A 343 7.04 -3.86 2.45
CA THR A 343 7.81 -3.13 3.47
C THR A 343 8.25 -1.78 2.94
N PHE A 344 8.66 -1.68 1.68
CA PHE A 344 9.21 -0.45 1.11
C PHE A 344 8.13 0.55 0.66
N LEU A 345 6.98 0.08 0.14
CA LEU A 345 5.87 0.97 -0.26
C LEU A 345 5.28 1.74 0.93
N LYS A 346 5.37 1.18 2.14
CA LYS A 346 4.97 1.83 3.40
C LYS A 346 5.85 3.03 3.78
N LEU A 347 7.03 3.22 3.14
CA LEU A 347 7.94 4.36 3.36
C LEU A 347 7.69 5.55 2.41
N LYS A 348 6.94 5.37 1.30
CA LYS A 348 6.57 6.49 0.40
C LYS A 348 5.80 7.58 1.16
N ASN A 349 5.15 7.22 2.26
CA ASN A 349 4.32 8.11 3.08
C ASN A 349 5.09 8.76 4.25
N SER A 350 6.42 8.58 4.34
CA SER A 350 7.22 9.01 5.50
C SER A 350 8.24 10.13 5.18
N THR A 351 8.35 10.61 3.94
CA THR A 351 9.38 11.60 3.60
C THR A 351 8.81 13.01 3.55
N GLN A 352 9.06 13.75 4.64
CA GLN A 352 8.99 15.21 4.74
C GLN A 352 9.71 15.85 3.53
N THR A 353 8.95 16.15 2.49
CA THR A 353 9.24 17.28 1.61
C THR A 353 8.67 18.51 2.31
N THR A 354 9.36 19.63 2.28
CA THR A 354 8.76 20.93 2.66
C THR A 354 7.40 21.01 1.93
N PRO A 355 6.27 21.03 2.65
CA PRO A 355 4.98 20.89 2.01
C PRO A 355 4.82 22.00 0.99
N TYR A 356 4.46 21.63 -0.25
CA TYR A 356 3.84 22.57 -1.15
C TYR A 356 2.62 23.12 -0.40
N VAL A 357 2.56 24.43 -0.20
CA VAL A 357 1.44 25.09 0.49
C VAL A 357 0.85 26.05 -0.51
N ASP A 358 -0.40 25.79 -0.93
CA ASP A 358 -1.16 26.72 -1.74
C ASP A 358 -2.04 27.58 -0.81
N PRO A 359 -1.71 28.87 -0.61
CA PRO A 359 -2.48 29.74 0.27
C PRO A 359 -3.89 30.06 -0.28
N ASN A 360 -4.18 29.72 -1.54
CA ASN A 360 -5.45 30.04 -2.18
C ASN A 360 -6.53 28.98 -1.97
N LEU A 361 -6.19 27.78 -1.47
CA LEU A 361 -7.16 26.73 -1.22
C LEU A 361 -8.24 27.17 -0.21
N ASP A 362 -9.48 26.75 -0.47
CA ASP A 362 -10.59 26.92 0.47
C ASP A 362 -10.46 25.90 1.60
N PRO A 363 -10.75 26.28 2.86
CA PRO A 363 -10.52 25.40 3.99
C PRO A 363 -11.45 24.20 4.02
N VAL A 364 -10.93 23.08 4.50
CA VAL A 364 -11.65 21.81 4.66
C VAL A 364 -11.68 21.39 6.12
N LEU A 365 -12.88 21.04 6.59
CA LEU A 365 -13.11 20.46 7.91
C LEU A 365 -13.62 19.02 7.77
N LEU A 366 -12.83 18.06 8.27
CA LEU A 366 -13.15 16.65 8.27
C LEU A 366 -13.91 16.26 9.55
N VAL A 367 -15.04 15.56 9.41
CA VAL A 367 -15.91 15.12 10.51
C VAL A 367 -16.11 13.60 10.45
N PRO A 368 -15.70 12.84 11.49
CA PRO A 368 -15.73 11.39 11.49
C PRO A 368 -17.11 10.81 11.75
N GLY A 369 -17.24 9.50 11.52
CA GLY A 369 -18.43 8.72 11.86
C GLY A 369 -18.41 8.18 13.28
N ILE A 370 -19.39 7.33 13.59
CA ILE A 370 -19.48 6.65 14.87
C ILE A 370 -18.22 5.83 15.13
N ALA A 371 -17.70 5.92 16.36
CA ALA A 371 -16.47 5.28 16.78
C ALA A 371 -15.19 5.71 16.00
N GLY A 372 -15.28 6.71 15.12
CA GLY A 372 -14.18 7.20 14.29
C GLY A 372 -13.39 8.37 14.89
N SER A 373 -13.52 8.61 16.19
CA SER A 373 -12.71 9.60 16.94
C SER A 373 -11.92 8.88 18.02
N ILE A 374 -10.67 9.27 18.23
CA ILE A 374 -9.90 8.91 19.42
C ILE A 374 -10.56 9.55 20.65
N LEU A 375 -10.73 8.78 21.72
CA LEU A 375 -11.21 9.24 23.01
C LEU A 375 -10.17 8.95 24.09
N ASN A 376 -9.92 9.93 24.93
CA ASN A 376 -9.01 9.83 26.06
C ASN A 376 -9.78 10.02 27.37
N ALA A 377 -9.43 9.24 28.39
CA ALA A 377 -9.88 9.44 29.76
C ALA A 377 -8.91 10.36 30.49
N VAL A 378 -9.47 11.36 31.18
CA VAL A 378 -8.73 12.27 32.05
C VAL A 378 -9.09 11.94 33.48
N ASP A 379 -8.09 11.56 34.27
CA ASP A 379 -8.22 11.31 35.70
C ASP A 379 -8.28 12.63 36.48
N HIS A 380 -9.30 12.79 37.32
CA HIS A 380 -9.57 14.04 38.03
C HIS A 380 -8.53 14.35 39.12
N ASP A 381 -7.92 13.33 39.73
CA ASP A 381 -6.95 13.52 40.81
C ASP A 381 -5.57 13.90 40.27
N SER A 382 -5.13 13.21 39.21
CA SER A 382 -3.78 13.38 38.64
C SER A 382 -3.74 14.33 37.44
N GLY A 383 -4.89 14.60 36.81
CA GLY A 383 -4.96 15.30 35.52
C GLY A 383 -4.36 14.51 34.36
N LYS A 384 -3.97 13.25 34.57
CA LYS A 384 -3.31 12.44 33.55
C LYS A 384 -4.35 12.02 32.50
N GLU A 385 -3.98 12.26 31.25
CA GLU A 385 -4.75 11.83 30.09
C GLU A 385 -4.22 10.50 29.58
N GLU A 386 -5.13 9.56 29.36
CA GLU A 386 -4.85 8.24 28.82
C GLU A 386 -5.82 7.92 27.69
N ARG A 387 -5.30 7.47 26.55
CA ARG A 387 -6.16 7.00 25.46
C ARG A 387 -6.92 5.75 25.88
N VAL A 388 -8.22 5.74 25.63
CA VAL A 388 -9.11 4.62 25.96
C VAL A 388 -9.87 4.09 24.74
N TRP A 389 -9.86 4.84 23.63
CA TRP A 389 -10.41 4.43 22.34
C TRP A 389 -9.70 5.17 21.20
N VAL A 390 -9.36 4.57 20.05
CA VAL A 390 -9.27 3.13 19.78
C VAL A 390 -7.94 2.61 20.35
N ARG A 391 -7.96 1.41 20.93
CA ARG A 391 -6.78 0.66 21.38
C ARG A 391 -6.88 -0.78 20.96
N ILE A 392 -5.74 -1.39 20.64
CA ILE A 392 -5.59 -2.84 20.42
C ILE A 392 -4.99 -3.49 21.68
N PHE A 393 -3.86 -2.99 22.18
CA PHE A 393 -3.24 -3.57 23.37
C PHE A 393 -3.98 -3.18 24.66
N GLY A 394 -4.39 -4.19 25.43
CA GLY A 394 -5.17 -3.99 26.66
C GLY A 394 -6.59 -3.46 26.43
N ALA A 395 -7.06 -3.48 25.16
CA ALA A 395 -8.28 -2.83 24.72
C ALA A 395 -9.48 -3.15 25.60
N ASP A 396 -9.75 -4.44 25.85
CA ASP A 396 -10.94 -4.85 26.58
C ASP A 396 -10.89 -4.45 28.07
N HIS A 397 -9.70 -4.45 28.70
CA HIS A 397 -9.58 -4.05 30.11
C HIS A 397 -9.83 -2.55 30.29
N GLU A 398 -9.05 -1.71 29.60
CA GLU A 398 -9.13 -0.25 29.70
C GLU A 398 -10.49 0.28 29.22
N PHE A 399 -11.05 -0.35 28.19
CA PHE A 399 -12.37 0.01 27.72
C PHE A 399 -13.46 -0.29 28.76
N ARG A 400 -13.40 -1.44 29.45
CA ARG A 400 -14.39 -1.76 30.51
C ARG A 400 -14.24 -0.84 31.72
N THR A 401 -13.03 -0.49 32.12
CA THR A 401 -12.77 0.31 33.32
C THR A 401 -13.07 1.79 33.10
N LYS A 402 -12.80 2.32 31.91
CA LYS A 402 -12.88 3.77 31.65
C LYS A 402 -13.99 4.19 30.69
N MET A 403 -14.38 3.33 29.75
CA MET A 403 -15.35 3.69 28.71
C MET A 403 -16.77 3.22 28.99
N TRP A 404 -16.97 2.16 29.78
CA TRP A 404 -18.32 1.76 30.19
C TRP A 404 -19.05 2.92 30.85
N SER A 405 -20.27 3.12 30.38
CA SER A 405 -21.05 4.31 30.68
C SER A 405 -22.48 3.94 30.97
N ARG A 406 -23.24 4.91 31.46
CA ARG A 406 -24.69 4.86 31.62
C ARG A 406 -25.31 6.13 31.07
N PHE A 407 -26.47 6.02 30.46
CA PHE A 407 -27.27 7.18 30.08
C PHE A 407 -27.93 7.78 31.32
N ASP A 408 -27.74 9.08 31.53
CA ASP A 408 -28.42 9.86 32.56
C ASP A 408 -29.59 10.63 31.91
N PRO A 409 -30.85 10.21 32.15
CA PRO A 409 -32.01 10.85 31.54
C PRO A 409 -32.28 12.25 32.07
N SER A 410 -31.71 12.64 33.21
CA SER A 410 -31.90 13.99 33.77
C SER A 410 -31.07 15.04 33.03
N THR A 411 -29.90 14.64 32.53
CA THR A 411 -28.98 15.51 31.79
C THR A 411 -29.00 15.24 30.28
N GLY A 412 -29.52 14.08 29.86
CA GLY A 412 -29.48 13.62 28.47
C GLY A 412 -28.09 13.16 28.02
N LYS A 413 -27.17 12.93 28.96
CA LYS A 413 -25.77 12.59 28.68
C LYS A 413 -25.46 11.15 28.98
N THR A 414 -24.46 10.62 28.27
CA THR A 414 -23.82 9.36 28.62
C THR A 414 -22.62 9.64 29.52
N ILE A 415 -22.65 9.12 30.74
CA ILE A 415 -21.65 9.37 31.78
C ILE A 415 -20.90 8.08 32.05
N THR A 416 -19.58 8.16 32.20
CA THR A 416 -18.72 7.03 32.57
C THR A 416 -19.13 6.44 33.93
N LEU A 417 -18.94 5.13 34.11
CA LEU A 417 -19.17 4.47 35.40
C LEU A 417 -18.05 4.80 36.42
N ASP A 418 -16.83 5.08 35.94
CA ASP A 418 -15.75 5.57 36.77
C ASP A 418 -15.93 7.07 37.05
N ALA A 419 -16.40 7.39 38.25
CA ALA A 419 -16.64 8.76 38.71
C ALA A 419 -15.36 9.62 38.79
N ASN A 420 -14.17 9.01 38.78
CA ASN A 420 -12.90 9.76 38.82
C ASN A 420 -12.39 10.15 37.42
N THR A 421 -13.12 9.81 36.35
CA THR A 421 -12.68 10.12 34.99
C THR A 421 -13.74 10.80 34.15
N SER A 422 -13.25 11.70 33.30
CA SER A 422 -14.02 12.32 32.22
C SER A 422 -13.42 11.94 30.87
N ILE A 423 -14.22 11.93 29.81
CA ILE A 423 -13.76 11.60 28.47
C ILE A 423 -13.62 12.88 27.65
N VAL A 424 -12.49 12.99 26.96
CA VAL A 424 -12.16 14.11 26.09
C VAL A 424 -11.70 13.61 24.72
N VAL A 425 -11.73 14.51 23.74
CA VAL A 425 -11.27 14.25 22.37
C VAL A 425 -10.02 15.08 22.10
N PRO A 426 -8.91 14.47 21.63
CA PRO A 426 -7.68 15.19 21.31
C PRO A 426 -7.92 16.31 20.30
N GLN A 427 -7.33 17.48 20.54
CA GLN A 427 -7.43 18.64 19.65
C GLN A 427 -6.14 18.92 18.87
N ASP A 428 -5.09 18.12 19.08
CA ASP A 428 -3.80 18.24 18.40
C ASP A 428 -3.94 18.16 16.88
N ARG A 429 -2.96 18.74 16.18
CA ARG A 429 -2.98 18.88 14.71
C ARG A 429 -4.29 19.49 14.21
N ALA A 430 -4.74 20.54 14.90
CA ALA A 430 -6.00 21.21 14.60
C ALA A 430 -7.22 20.26 14.55
N GLY A 431 -7.23 19.24 15.42
CA GLY A 431 -8.26 18.20 15.54
C GLY A 431 -8.09 17.02 14.56
N LEU A 432 -7.05 17.03 13.71
CA LEU A 432 -6.77 15.92 12.80
C LEU A 432 -6.26 14.68 13.55
N LEU A 433 -5.54 14.85 14.68
CA LEU A 433 -5.01 13.71 15.44
C LEU A 433 -6.13 12.72 15.82
N ALA A 434 -7.28 13.25 16.24
CA ALA A 434 -8.40 12.42 16.69
C ALA A 434 -9.01 11.54 15.60
N ILE A 435 -8.76 11.83 14.31
CA ILE A 435 -9.49 11.23 13.19
C ILE A 435 -8.58 10.69 12.08
N ASP A 436 -7.25 10.83 12.23
CA ASP A 436 -6.24 10.44 11.24
C ASP A 436 -6.03 8.91 11.25
N VAL A 437 -5.23 8.43 12.21
CA VAL A 437 -5.01 7.01 12.49
C VAL A 437 -5.59 6.72 13.87
N LEU A 438 -6.58 5.84 13.98
CA LEU A 438 -7.32 5.65 15.23
C LEU A 438 -6.50 4.93 16.32
N ASP A 439 -5.58 4.06 15.93
CA ASP A 439 -4.56 3.50 16.83
C ASP A 439 -3.13 3.83 16.38
N PRO A 440 -2.56 5.01 16.74
CA PRO A 440 -1.18 5.36 16.42
C PRO A 440 -0.11 4.46 17.02
N ASP A 441 -0.38 3.76 18.14
CA ASP A 441 0.61 2.91 18.81
C ASP A 441 0.82 1.58 18.07
N MET A 442 -0.09 1.23 17.16
CA MET A 442 0.02 0.04 16.31
C MET A 442 1.13 0.23 15.27
N MET A 443 2.25 -0.46 15.45
CA MET A 443 3.40 -0.37 14.52
C MET A 443 3.32 -1.35 13.34
N VAL A 444 2.61 -2.47 13.49
CA VAL A 444 2.44 -3.50 12.44
C VAL A 444 0.96 -3.60 12.09
N GLY A 445 0.60 -3.49 10.82
CA GLY A 445 -0.79 -3.54 10.36
C GLY A 445 -1.58 -2.25 10.60
N ARG A 446 -0.89 -1.13 10.85
CA ARG A 446 -1.46 0.20 11.14
C ARG A 446 -2.48 0.67 10.11
N GLU A 447 -2.34 0.22 8.87
CA GLU A 447 -3.30 0.45 7.79
C GLU A 447 -4.74 0.00 8.14
N SER A 448 -4.91 -1.02 8.98
CA SER A 448 -6.22 -1.52 9.40
C SER A 448 -6.98 -0.55 10.32
N VAL A 449 -6.29 0.45 10.86
CA VAL A 449 -6.86 1.49 11.74
C VAL A 449 -6.71 2.90 11.14
N PHE A 450 -6.38 2.99 9.84
CA PHE A 450 -6.47 4.24 9.10
C PHE A 450 -7.92 4.64 8.94
N TYR A 451 -8.22 5.91 9.26
CA TYR A 451 -9.56 6.44 9.10
C TYR A 451 -9.59 7.53 8.03
N PHE A 452 -9.16 8.76 8.35
CA PHE A 452 -8.92 9.79 7.33
C PHE A 452 -7.47 9.86 6.85
N HIS A 453 -6.58 8.99 7.33
CA HIS A 453 -5.14 9.06 7.07
C HIS A 453 -4.78 9.27 5.59
N GLU A 454 -5.28 8.41 4.70
CA GLU A 454 -4.96 8.50 3.28
C GLU A 454 -5.48 9.80 2.67
N MET A 455 -6.69 10.24 3.05
CA MET A 455 -7.25 11.51 2.58
C MET A 455 -6.42 12.71 3.07
N ILE A 456 -6.01 12.71 4.34
CA ILE A 456 -5.15 13.76 4.91
C ILE A 456 -3.83 13.81 4.14
N VAL A 457 -3.17 12.66 3.95
CA VAL A 457 -1.89 12.58 3.24
C VAL A 457 -2.01 13.10 1.80
N GLU A 458 -3.05 12.70 1.06
CA GLU A 458 -3.28 13.18 -0.31
C GLU A 458 -3.55 14.68 -0.35
N MET A 459 -4.38 15.20 0.57
CA MET A 459 -4.68 16.63 0.64
C MET A 459 -3.45 17.47 0.97
N LEU A 460 -2.60 17.01 1.89
CA LEU A 460 -1.31 17.66 2.14
C LEU A 460 -0.44 17.66 0.87
N GLY A 461 -0.47 16.57 0.10
CA GLY A 461 0.18 16.48 -1.22
C GLY A 461 -0.38 17.47 -2.26
N TRP A 462 -1.66 17.84 -2.16
CA TRP A 462 -2.32 18.81 -3.04
C TRP A 462 -2.10 20.27 -2.67
N GLY A 463 -1.48 20.56 -1.53
CA GLY A 463 -1.18 21.93 -1.09
C GLY A 463 -1.88 22.38 0.18
N PHE A 464 -2.67 21.51 0.82
CA PHE A 464 -3.36 21.87 2.07
C PHE A 464 -2.38 21.95 3.25
N GLU A 465 -2.68 22.81 4.21
CA GLU A 465 -1.86 23.07 5.40
C GLU A 465 -2.69 22.83 6.66
N GLU A 466 -2.20 21.95 7.56
CA GLU A 466 -2.87 21.66 8.84
C GLU A 466 -3.01 22.92 9.69
N GLY A 467 -4.20 23.16 10.23
CA GLY A 467 -4.45 24.33 11.08
C GLY A 467 -4.62 25.64 10.32
N LYS A 468 -4.55 25.63 8.99
CA LYS A 468 -4.80 26.81 8.15
C LYS A 468 -5.81 26.56 7.04
N THR A 469 -5.68 25.46 6.30
CA THR A 469 -6.65 25.06 5.27
C THR A 469 -7.17 23.63 5.45
N LEU A 470 -6.58 22.83 6.35
CA LEU A 470 -7.07 21.49 6.68
C LEU A 470 -7.23 21.29 8.18
N PHE A 471 -8.39 20.79 8.59
CA PHE A 471 -8.80 20.69 9.98
C PHE A 471 -9.61 19.42 10.23
N GLY A 472 -9.58 18.92 11.46
CA GLY A 472 -10.41 17.81 11.92
C GLY A 472 -11.35 18.22 13.04
N PHE A 473 -12.50 17.54 13.15
CA PHE A 473 -13.43 17.67 14.26
C PHE A 473 -13.82 16.28 14.78
N GLY A 474 -12.97 15.71 15.63
CA GLY A 474 -13.36 14.55 16.42
C GLY A 474 -14.40 14.93 17.49
N PHE A 475 -15.25 13.98 17.87
CA PHE A 475 -16.27 14.18 18.91
C PHE A 475 -16.55 12.90 19.70
N ASP A 476 -17.08 13.05 20.91
CA ASP A 476 -17.53 11.91 21.73
C ASP A 476 -18.79 11.30 21.11
N PHE A 477 -18.58 10.27 20.28
CA PHE A 477 -19.64 9.58 19.56
C PHE A 477 -20.66 8.88 20.47
N ARG A 478 -20.42 8.79 21.78
CA ARG A 478 -21.40 8.24 22.72
C ARG A 478 -22.55 9.21 22.98
N GLN A 479 -22.31 10.52 22.90
CA GLN A 479 -23.32 11.54 23.16
C GLN A 479 -24.30 11.69 21.99
N SER A 480 -25.50 12.22 22.26
CA SER A 480 -26.47 12.53 21.20
C SER A 480 -25.89 13.54 20.21
N ASN A 481 -26.18 13.37 18.92
CA ASN A 481 -25.80 14.32 17.87
C ASN A 481 -26.60 15.64 17.96
N ARG A 482 -27.44 15.82 18.99
CA ARG A 482 -28.23 17.04 19.26
C ARG A 482 -27.93 17.60 20.65
N LEU A 483 -26.96 17.05 21.37
CA LEU A 483 -26.57 17.57 22.68
C LEU A 483 -26.04 19.00 22.49
N GLN A 484 -26.51 19.95 23.31
CA GLN A 484 -26.16 21.36 23.16
C GLN A 484 -24.63 21.57 23.15
N GLU A 485 -23.92 20.85 24.02
CA GLU A 485 -22.46 20.96 24.14
C GLU A 485 -21.72 20.60 22.86
N ILE A 486 -22.15 19.57 22.12
CA ILE A 486 -21.49 19.24 20.85
C ILE A 486 -21.87 20.22 19.74
N MET A 487 -23.08 20.78 19.77
CA MET A 487 -23.47 21.86 18.85
C MET A 487 -22.60 23.10 19.08
N ASP A 488 -22.42 23.50 20.34
CA ASP A 488 -21.60 24.64 20.72
C ASP A 488 -20.13 24.44 20.31
N LEU A 489 -19.56 23.26 20.60
CA LEU A 489 -18.20 22.91 20.17
C LEU A 489 -18.04 22.92 18.64
N PHE A 490 -19.06 22.47 17.89
CA PHE A 490 -19.01 22.49 16.43
C PHE A 490 -19.11 23.92 15.89
N ALA A 491 -19.95 24.77 16.48
CA ALA A 491 -20.03 26.20 16.15
C ALA A 491 -18.70 26.91 16.41
N GLU A 492 -18.09 26.68 17.57
CA GLU A 492 -16.77 27.20 17.93
C GLU A 492 -15.69 26.70 16.96
N LYS A 493 -15.75 25.42 16.56
CA LYS A 493 -14.83 24.87 15.58
C LYS A 493 -14.96 25.57 14.24
N LEU A 494 -16.18 25.74 13.72
CA LEU A 494 -16.42 26.43 12.45
C LEU A 494 -15.89 27.88 12.49
N GLU A 495 -16.14 28.61 13.58
CA GLU A 495 -15.60 29.96 13.75
C GLU A 495 -14.06 29.97 13.80
N SER A 496 -13.44 29.02 14.51
CA SER A 496 -11.98 28.91 14.61
C SER A 496 -11.32 28.63 13.25
N VAL A 497 -11.92 27.74 12.45
CA VAL A 497 -11.46 27.40 11.11
C VAL A 497 -11.60 28.61 10.20
N TYR A 498 -12.78 29.26 10.19
CA TYR A 498 -13.03 30.45 9.40
C TYR A 498 -11.98 31.54 9.66
N LYS A 499 -11.66 31.82 10.94
CA LYS A 499 -10.62 32.79 11.31
C LYS A 499 -9.22 32.35 10.86
N ALA A 500 -8.85 31.09 11.11
CA ALA A 500 -7.53 30.56 10.76
C ALA A 500 -7.27 30.55 9.25
N SER A 501 -8.33 30.43 8.45
CA SER A 501 -8.28 30.37 7.00
C SER A 501 -8.40 31.73 6.31
N GLY A 502 -8.23 32.83 7.06
CA GLY A 502 -8.34 34.18 6.50
C GLY A 502 -9.77 34.55 6.09
N GLU A 503 -10.75 34.11 6.88
CA GLU A 503 -12.18 34.40 6.69
C GLU A 503 -12.79 33.81 5.41
N LYS A 504 -12.21 32.70 4.91
CA LYS A 504 -12.81 31.90 3.85
C LYS A 504 -13.88 30.96 4.41
N LYS A 505 -14.97 30.79 3.65
CA LYS A 505 -16.00 29.80 3.97
C LYS A 505 -15.45 28.38 3.82
N ILE A 506 -16.06 27.44 4.57
CA ILE A 506 -15.50 26.12 4.85
C ILE A 506 -16.20 25.04 4.02
N ASN A 507 -15.42 24.13 3.46
CA ASN A 507 -15.90 22.88 2.90
C ASN A 507 -15.91 21.80 3.99
N VAL A 508 -17.10 21.36 4.41
CA VAL A 508 -17.23 20.31 5.42
C VAL A 508 -17.31 18.96 4.73
N ILE A 509 -16.44 18.02 5.09
CA ILE A 509 -16.51 16.63 4.63
C ILE A 509 -16.82 15.75 5.83
N SER A 510 -17.99 15.13 5.83
CA SER A 510 -18.44 14.29 6.94
C SER A 510 -18.59 12.84 6.51
N HIS A 511 -18.22 11.89 7.37
CA HIS A 511 -18.42 10.47 7.12
C HIS A 511 -19.46 9.85 8.07
N SER A 512 -20.31 8.95 7.56
CA SER A 512 -21.25 8.13 8.34
C SER A 512 -22.07 8.98 9.33
N MET A 513 -22.08 8.65 10.63
CA MET A 513 -22.82 9.39 11.67
C MET A 513 -22.40 10.86 11.80
N GLY A 514 -21.18 11.25 11.43
CA GLY A 514 -20.77 12.65 11.38
C GLY A 514 -21.63 13.47 10.43
N GLY A 515 -22.16 12.85 9.37
CA GLY A 515 -23.14 13.51 8.51
C GLY A 515 -24.48 13.78 9.19
N LEU A 516 -24.88 12.96 10.17
CA LEU A 516 -26.07 13.22 10.99
C LEU A 516 -25.83 14.37 11.97
N LEU A 517 -24.63 14.43 12.57
CA LEU A 517 -24.22 15.57 13.40
C LEU A 517 -24.29 16.89 12.61
N VAL A 518 -23.67 16.93 11.43
CA VAL A 518 -23.70 18.11 10.56
C VAL A 518 -25.13 18.45 10.13
N LYS A 519 -25.96 17.45 9.82
CA LYS A 519 -27.38 17.65 9.49
C LYS A 519 -28.18 18.27 10.65
N CYS A 520 -27.98 17.77 11.87
CA CYS A 520 -28.62 18.28 13.07
C CYS A 520 -28.20 19.72 13.31
N PHE A 521 -26.90 19.99 13.26
CA PHE A 521 -26.36 21.33 13.41
C PHE A 521 -26.92 22.30 12.36
N MET A 522 -26.91 21.93 11.08
CA MET A 522 -27.48 22.74 10.00
C MET A 522 -28.97 23.06 10.23
N SER A 523 -29.72 22.13 10.82
CA SER A 523 -31.16 22.30 11.08
C SER A 523 -31.45 23.15 12.32
N LEU A 524 -30.57 23.11 13.33
CA LEU A 524 -30.74 23.80 14.61
C LEU A 524 -30.04 25.17 14.66
N HIS A 525 -28.97 25.34 13.90
CA HIS A 525 -28.08 26.51 13.85
C HIS A 525 -27.83 26.94 12.40
N THR A 526 -28.93 27.08 11.63
CA THR A 526 -28.87 27.41 10.20
C THR A 526 -28.11 28.70 9.92
N ASP A 527 -28.28 29.72 10.78
CA ASP A 527 -27.58 31.00 10.69
C ASP A 527 -26.06 30.86 10.81
N ILE A 528 -25.58 30.02 11.75
CA ILE A 528 -24.15 29.74 11.93
C ILE A 528 -23.61 28.92 10.76
N PHE A 529 -24.37 27.90 10.32
CA PHE A 529 -23.99 27.05 9.21
C PHE A 529 -23.86 27.85 7.91
N GLU A 530 -24.86 28.67 7.56
CA GLU A 530 -24.84 29.53 6.37
C GLU A 530 -23.74 30.58 6.41
N LYS A 531 -23.41 31.08 7.61
CA LYS A 531 -22.32 32.04 7.81
C LYS A 531 -20.97 31.42 7.46
N TYR A 532 -20.66 30.23 7.96
CA TYR A 532 -19.31 29.67 7.90
C TYR A 532 -19.11 28.60 6.82
N VAL A 533 -20.13 27.84 6.42
CA VAL A 533 -20.00 26.70 5.51
C VAL A 533 -20.34 27.11 4.07
N GLN A 534 -19.49 26.69 3.13
CA GLN A 534 -19.68 26.87 1.69
C GLN A 534 -20.32 25.64 1.05
N ASN A 535 -19.70 24.48 1.26
CA ASN A 535 -20.15 23.20 0.74
C ASN A 535 -20.12 22.16 1.85
N TRP A 536 -21.04 21.21 1.79
CA TRP A 536 -21.04 20.04 2.65
C TRP A 536 -21.08 18.76 1.81
N ILE A 537 -20.05 17.94 1.96
CA ILE A 537 -19.88 16.65 1.29
C ILE A 537 -20.09 15.56 2.33
N ALA A 538 -21.16 14.77 2.15
CA ALA A 538 -21.50 13.67 3.04
C ALA A 538 -21.14 12.32 2.42
N ILE A 539 -20.21 11.60 3.04
CA ILE A 539 -19.74 10.29 2.62
C ILE A 539 -20.45 9.22 3.45
N ALA A 540 -21.21 8.34 2.80
CA ALA A 540 -21.90 7.22 3.44
C ALA A 540 -22.77 7.62 4.66
N ALA A 541 -23.31 8.84 4.69
CA ALA A 541 -24.11 9.33 5.81
C ALA A 541 -25.49 8.64 5.83
N PRO A 542 -25.87 7.96 6.93
CA PRO A 542 -27.13 7.23 7.01
C PRO A 542 -28.29 8.18 7.33
N PHE A 543 -28.64 9.07 6.40
CA PHE A 543 -29.64 10.14 6.61
C PHE A 543 -31.03 9.68 7.04
N ARG A 544 -31.35 8.40 6.82
CA ARG A 544 -32.61 7.74 7.19
C ARG A 544 -32.42 6.69 8.31
N GLY A 545 -31.25 6.67 8.95
CA GLY A 545 -30.85 5.64 9.91
C GLY A 545 -30.15 4.44 9.24
N ALA A 546 -29.67 3.53 10.07
CA ALA A 546 -29.03 2.27 9.71
C ALA A 546 -29.69 1.08 10.45
N PRO A 547 -31.02 0.90 10.33
CA PRO A 547 -31.78 0.02 11.22
C PRO A 547 -31.28 -1.42 11.25
N GLY A 548 -30.93 -2.02 10.10
CA GLY A 548 -30.44 -3.41 10.08
C GLY A 548 -29.17 -3.62 10.92
N TYR A 549 -28.21 -2.70 10.82
CA TYR A 549 -26.96 -2.79 11.57
C TYR A 549 -27.16 -2.54 13.07
N ILE A 550 -27.97 -1.54 13.42
CA ILE A 550 -28.28 -1.20 14.82
C ILE A 550 -29.07 -2.32 15.49
N THR A 551 -30.08 -2.85 14.82
CA THR A 551 -30.87 -3.98 15.32
C THR A 551 -30.01 -5.22 15.60
N SER A 552 -29.08 -5.57 14.71
CA SER A 552 -28.15 -6.67 14.95
C SER A 552 -27.22 -6.36 16.13
N THR A 553 -26.73 -5.13 16.23
CA THR A 553 -25.83 -4.70 17.31
C THR A 553 -26.49 -4.75 18.68
N LEU A 554 -27.75 -4.33 18.81
CA LEU A 554 -28.51 -4.35 20.06
C LEU A 554 -28.90 -5.76 20.55
N LEU A 555 -28.95 -6.74 19.65
CA LEU A 555 -29.34 -8.11 20.00
C LEU A 555 -28.13 -9.03 20.16
N ASN A 556 -27.15 -8.87 19.28
CA ASN A 556 -26.04 -9.81 19.16
C ASN A 556 -24.73 -9.20 19.67
N GLY A 557 -24.63 -7.89 19.85
CA GLY A 557 -23.38 -7.16 20.03
C GLY A 557 -22.62 -6.94 18.72
N MET A 558 -21.50 -6.22 18.78
CA MET A 558 -20.70 -5.80 17.62
C MET A 558 -19.24 -6.26 17.74
N SER A 559 -18.68 -6.85 16.68
CA SER A 559 -17.23 -7.08 16.57
C SER A 559 -16.69 -6.32 15.35
N PHE A 560 -15.54 -5.67 15.49
CA PHE A 560 -14.88 -4.95 14.39
C PHE A 560 -14.05 -5.87 13.50
N VAL A 561 -13.60 -6.99 14.04
CA VAL A 561 -12.79 -8.01 13.34
C VAL A 561 -13.36 -9.39 13.61
N ASN A 562 -13.10 -10.34 12.71
CA ASN A 562 -13.57 -11.72 12.79
C ASN A 562 -12.38 -12.67 12.92
N GLY A 563 -12.59 -13.88 13.47
CA GLY A 563 -11.53 -14.89 13.59
C GLY A 563 -10.63 -14.68 14.81
N TRP A 564 -9.37 -15.10 14.74
CA TRP A 564 -8.45 -15.07 15.88
C TRP A 564 -8.07 -13.65 16.33
N GLU A 565 -8.10 -12.68 15.41
CA GLU A 565 -7.75 -11.28 15.65
C GLU A 565 -8.67 -10.59 16.67
N GLN A 566 -9.92 -11.07 16.83
CA GLN A 566 -10.89 -10.52 17.80
C GLN A 566 -10.40 -10.54 19.24
N ASN A 567 -9.42 -11.39 19.58
CA ASN A 567 -8.83 -11.47 20.91
C ASN A 567 -7.97 -10.25 21.27
N PHE A 568 -7.60 -9.43 20.28
CA PHE A 568 -6.79 -8.22 20.46
C PHE A 568 -7.63 -6.93 20.39
N PHE A 569 -8.94 -7.04 20.20
CA PHE A 569 -9.84 -5.88 20.15
C PHE A 569 -10.80 -5.90 21.34
N VAL A 570 -11.55 -4.81 21.53
CA VAL A 570 -12.65 -4.77 22.49
C VAL A 570 -13.63 -5.89 22.15
N SER A 571 -13.94 -6.73 23.13
CA SER A 571 -14.79 -7.89 22.91
C SER A 571 -16.20 -7.46 22.52
N LYS A 572 -16.87 -8.34 21.77
CA LYS A 572 -18.23 -8.10 21.28
C LYS A 572 -19.21 -7.64 22.36
N TRP A 573 -19.11 -8.24 23.54
CA TRP A 573 -19.99 -7.96 24.67
C TRP A 573 -19.60 -6.71 25.46
N SER A 574 -18.30 -6.41 25.60
CA SER A 574 -17.86 -5.13 26.17
C SER A 574 -18.34 -3.95 25.32
N MET A 575 -18.23 -4.07 24.00
CA MET A 575 -18.71 -3.06 23.07
C MET A 575 -20.24 -2.98 23.10
N HIS A 576 -20.94 -4.12 23.07
CA HIS A 576 -22.40 -4.17 23.19
C HIS A 576 -22.90 -3.35 24.38
N GLN A 577 -22.28 -3.52 25.55
CA GLN A 577 -22.66 -2.79 26.75
C GLN A 577 -22.47 -1.27 26.63
N LEU A 578 -21.43 -0.81 25.94
CA LEU A 578 -21.30 0.62 25.70
C LEU A 578 -22.41 1.14 24.79
N LEU A 579 -22.66 0.43 23.69
CA LEU A 579 -23.53 0.89 22.61
C LEU A 579 -24.99 1.01 23.02
N ILE A 580 -25.49 0.16 23.93
CA ILE A 580 -26.85 0.28 24.46
C ILE A 580 -27.05 1.53 25.33
N GLU A 581 -25.96 2.16 25.79
CA GLU A 581 -25.99 3.38 26.61
C GLU A 581 -25.65 4.65 25.80
N CYS A 582 -25.42 4.50 24.49
CA CYS A 582 -25.11 5.61 23.59
C CYS A 582 -26.40 6.15 22.92
N PRO A 583 -26.95 7.31 23.30
CA PRO A 583 -28.11 7.92 22.63
C PRO A 583 -27.93 8.10 21.12
N SER A 584 -26.70 8.34 20.64
CA SER A 584 -26.38 8.43 19.21
C SER A 584 -26.67 7.15 18.43
N ILE A 585 -26.55 5.96 19.07
CA ILE A 585 -26.89 4.67 18.46
C ILE A 585 -28.40 4.58 18.19
N TYR A 586 -29.20 5.11 19.11
CA TYR A 586 -30.66 5.14 18.96
C TYR A 586 -31.11 6.11 17.85
N GLU A 587 -30.34 7.16 17.58
CA GLU A 587 -30.59 8.08 16.45
C GLU A 587 -30.36 7.44 15.07
N LEU A 588 -29.70 6.27 15.03
CA LEU A 588 -29.52 5.45 13.83
C LEU A 588 -30.63 4.39 13.66
N MET A 589 -31.59 4.29 14.58
CA MET A 589 -32.73 3.38 14.41
C MET A 589 -33.69 3.82 13.30
N CYS A 590 -34.61 2.93 12.93
CA CYS A 590 -35.64 3.25 11.96
C CYS A 590 -36.54 4.39 12.46
N CYS A 591 -36.73 5.43 11.64
CA CYS A 591 -37.74 6.43 11.89
C CYS A 591 -39.14 5.86 11.57
N PRO A 592 -40.06 5.74 12.56
CA PRO A 592 -41.38 5.16 12.35
C PRO A 592 -42.29 6.01 11.47
N TYR A 593 -41.97 7.30 11.34
CA TYR A 593 -42.71 8.26 10.52
C TYR A 593 -42.17 8.38 9.09
N PHE A 594 -41.03 7.75 8.80
CA PHE A 594 -40.47 7.76 7.45
C PHE A 594 -41.25 6.80 6.55
N LYS A 595 -41.67 7.29 5.37
CA LYS A 595 -42.37 6.46 4.37
C LYS A 595 -41.36 5.63 3.58
N TRP A 596 -41.06 4.44 4.08
CA TRP A 596 -40.21 3.47 3.40
C TRP A 596 -40.92 2.84 2.19
N GLU A 597 -40.23 2.70 1.06
CA GLU A 597 -40.71 1.88 -0.06
C GLU A 597 -40.80 0.40 0.32
N LEU A 598 -39.78 -0.06 1.05
CA LEU A 598 -39.72 -1.36 1.71
C LEU A 598 -39.43 -1.13 3.20
N PRO A 599 -40.45 -1.26 4.08
CA PRO A 599 -40.26 -1.05 5.51
C PRO A 599 -39.22 -2.01 6.08
N PRO A 600 -38.20 -1.52 6.83
CA PRO A 600 -37.25 -2.39 7.49
C PRO A 600 -37.97 -3.22 8.56
N VAL A 601 -37.76 -4.53 8.51
CA VAL A 601 -38.28 -5.50 9.47
C VAL A 601 -37.13 -6.18 10.21
N LEU A 602 -37.34 -6.47 11.48
CA LEU A 602 -36.47 -7.32 12.27
C LEU A 602 -36.89 -8.77 12.09
N GLU A 603 -35.99 -9.61 11.59
CA GLU A 603 -36.22 -11.04 11.42
C GLU A 603 -35.43 -11.84 12.46
N LEU A 604 -36.11 -12.71 13.21
CA LEU A 604 -35.51 -13.50 14.28
C LEU A 604 -35.90 -14.97 14.15
N TRP A 605 -34.89 -15.84 14.13
CA TRP A 605 -35.10 -17.27 14.28
C TRP A 605 -35.33 -17.58 15.77
N ARG A 606 -36.51 -18.09 16.11
CA ARG A 606 -36.83 -18.56 17.46
C ARG A 606 -37.12 -20.04 17.47
N GLU A 607 -36.67 -20.70 18.53
CA GLU A 607 -37.09 -22.04 18.86
C GLU A 607 -38.50 -21.98 19.47
N LYS A 608 -39.44 -22.71 18.89
CA LYS A 608 -40.81 -22.83 19.36
C LYS A 608 -41.05 -24.27 19.76
N GLU A 609 -41.40 -24.47 21.03
CA GLU A 609 -41.88 -25.77 21.49
C GLU A 609 -43.22 -26.07 20.82
N SER A 610 -43.32 -27.26 20.21
CA SER A 610 -44.58 -27.75 19.69
C SER A 610 -45.54 -28.03 20.86
N ASN A 611 -46.78 -27.55 20.78
CA ASN A 611 -47.81 -27.78 21.81
C ASN A 611 -48.33 -29.23 21.81
N ASP A 612 -47.67 -30.11 21.06
CA ASP A 612 -48.12 -31.43 20.64
C ASP A 612 -47.76 -32.51 21.67
N GLY A 613 -47.12 -32.14 22.79
CA GLY A 613 -46.66 -33.08 23.83
C GLY A 613 -45.52 -34.01 23.39
N ALA A 614 -45.02 -33.87 22.16
CA ALA A 614 -44.01 -34.74 21.55
C ALA A 614 -42.56 -34.25 21.69
N GLY A 615 -42.32 -33.09 22.33
CA GLY A 615 -40.99 -32.60 22.65
C GLY A 615 -40.11 -32.24 21.45
N THR A 616 -40.67 -32.13 20.24
CA THR A 616 -39.95 -31.65 19.06
C THR A 616 -39.97 -30.12 19.05
N SER A 617 -38.79 -29.51 19.20
CA SER A 617 -38.60 -28.07 19.01
C SER A 617 -38.41 -27.77 17.51
N GLY A 618 -39.15 -26.77 17.01
CA GLY A 618 -39.03 -26.28 15.64
C GLY A 618 -38.46 -24.88 15.63
N VAL A 619 -37.55 -24.58 14.70
CA VAL A 619 -37.05 -23.22 14.51
C VAL A 619 -37.94 -22.49 13.51
N VAL A 620 -38.51 -21.35 13.91
CA VAL A 620 -39.39 -20.50 13.09
C VAL A 620 -38.80 -19.10 12.95
N LEU A 621 -38.96 -18.51 11.77
CA LEU A 621 -38.58 -17.12 11.50
C LEU A 621 -39.76 -16.20 11.84
N GLU A 622 -39.59 -15.31 12.81
CA GLU A 622 -40.54 -14.27 13.19
C GLU A 622 -40.08 -12.91 12.61
N SER A 623 -41.02 -12.14 12.05
CA SER A 623 -40.73 -10.82 11.47
C SER A 623 -41.49 -9.72 12.21
N TYR A 624 -40.80 -8.68 12.64
CA TYR A 624 -41.35 -7.56 13.41
C TYR A 624 -41.14 -6.24 12.66
N ARG A 625 -42.18 -5.41 12.56
CA ARG A 625 -42.07 -4.04 12.02
C ARG A 625 -41.34 -3.12 13.01
N SER A 626 -40.99 -1.92 12.58
CA SER A 626 -40.14 -1.00 13.37
C SER A 626 -40.68 -0.72 14.78
N LEU A 627 -41.97 -0.47 14.97
CA LEU A 627 -42.55 -0.26 16.31
C LEU A 627 -42.63 -1.55 17.13
N GLU A 628 -42.99 -2.67 16.50
CA GLU A 628 -43.08 -3.99 17.16
C GLU A 628 -41.70 -4.49 17.62
N SER A 629 -40.64 -4.13 16.89
CA SER A 629 -39.27 -4.48 17.26
C SER A 629 -38.81 -3.85 18.58
N LEU A 630 -39.42 -2.73 19.01
CA LEU A 630 -39.12 -2.09 20.29
C LEU A 630 -39.46 -2.99 21.48
N GLU A 631 -40.55 -3.75 21.41
CA GLU A 631 -40.93 -4.70 22.45
C GLU A 631 -39.91 -5.83 22.55
N VAL A 632 -39.41 -6.31 21.40
CA VAL A 632 -38.35 -7.31 21.33
C VAL A 632 -37.08 -6.78 21.99
N PHE A 633 -36.60 -5.59 21.63
CA PHE A 633 -35.39 -5.01 22.24
C PHE A 633 -35.56 -4.80 23.73
N THR A 634 -36.71 -4.25 24.16
CA THR A 634 -37.01 -4.02 25.57
C THR A 634 -36.95 -5.31 26.37
N LYS A 635 -37.53 -6.39 25.84
CA LYS A 635 -37.50 -7.72 26.48
C LYS A 635 -36.11 -8.35 26.44
N SER A 636 -35.39 -8.25 25.32
CA SER A 636 -34.04 -8.79 25.20
C SER A 636 -33.04 -8.12 26.13
N LEU A 637 -33.25 -6.84 26.43
CA LEU A 637 -32.35 -6.05 27.25
C LEU A 637 -32.83 -5.92 28.71
N SER A 638 -34.04 -6.37 29.06
CA SER A 638 -34.58 -6.26 30.42
C SER A 638 -33.80 -7.04 31.48
N ASP A 639 -33.14 -8.13 31.05
CA ASP A 639 -32.32 -8.98 31.92
C ASP A 639 -30.82 -8.68 31.79
N ASN A 640 -30.44 -7.63 31.06
CA ASN A 640 -29.03 -7.27 30.87
C ASN A 640 -28.43 -6.74 32.19
N LYS A 641 -27.44 -7.47 32.72
CA LYS A 641 -26.75 -7.14 33.98
C LYS A 641 -25.27 -7.01 33.73
N VAL A 642 -24.68 -5.97 34.30
CA VAL A 642 -23.24 -5.73 34.18
C VAL A 642 -22.58 -5.75 35.55
N SER A 643 -21.60 -6.64 35.69
CA SER A 643 -20.76 -6.70 36.87
C SER A 643 -19.56 -5.76 36.67
N TYR A 644 -19.51 -4.67 37.44
CA TYR A 644 -18.42 -3.70 37.44
C TYR A 644 -17.74 -3.68 38.81
N MET A 645 -16.43 -3.94 38.88
CA MET A 645 -15.62 -3.89 40.11
C MET A 645 -16.29 -4.58 41.33
N LEU A 646 -16.77 -5.82 41.15
CA LEU A 646 -17.47 -6.66 42.15
C LEU A 646 -18.90 -6.19 42.54
N SER A 647 -19.43 -5.14 41.91
CA SER A 647 -20.82 -4.70 42.05
C SER A 647 -21.65 -5.09 40.82
N THR A 648 -22.84 -5.67 41.03
CA THR A 648 -23.79 -5.92 39.94
C THR A 648 -24.64 -4.66 39.73
N ILE A 649 -24.45 -3.98 38.61
CA ILE A 649 -25.29 -2.87 38.19
C ILE A 649 -26.44 -3.46 37.36
N PHE A 650 -27.67 -3.29 37.86
CA PHE A 650 -28.87 -3.61 37.10
C PHE A 650 -29.21 -2.42 36.20
N HIS A 651 -29.20 -2.62 34.88
CA HIS A 651 -29.77 -1.64 33.97
C HIS A 651 -31.29 -1.81 33.99
N GLN A 652 -31.96 -1.05 34.87
CA GLN A 652 -33.40 -0.88 34.77
C GLN A 652 -33.68 -0.06 33.50
N MET A 653 -34.01 -0.77 32.41
CA MET A 653 -34.57 -0.18 31.21
C MET A 653 -36.03 0.27 31.45
N THR A 654 -36.29 0.99 32.54
CA THR A 654 -37.65 1.38 32.95
C THR A 654 -38.06 2.76 32.42
N ASN A 655 -37.21 3.51 31.71
CA ASN A 655 -37.57 4.87 31.27
C ASN A 655 -37.09 5.27 29.85
N ALA A 656 -36.52 4.37 29.04
CA ALA A 656 -35.96 4.69 27.71
C ALA A 656 -37.00 4.97 26.59
N GLN A 657 -38.25 5.34 26.96
CA GLN A 657 -39.31 5.77 26.04
C GLN A 657 -39.70 7.25 26.22
N ARG A 658 -38.76 8.16 26.51
CA ARG A 658 -39.03 9.61 26.54
C ARG A 658 -38.26 10.46 25.53
N LEU A 659 -37.57 9.83 24.57
CA LEU A 659 -36.79 10.57 23.55
C LEU A 659 -37.21 10.26 22.10
N HIS A 660 -38.47 9.87 21.89
CA HIS A 660 -39.11 9.91 20.57
C HIS A 660 -39.80 11.24 20.30
#